data_AF-A0A926D8H5-F1
#
_entry.id   AF-A0A926D8H5-F1
#
_cell.length_a   1.000
_cell.length_b   1.000
_cell.length_c   1.000
_cell.angle_alpha   90.00
_cell.angle_beta   90.00
_cell.angle_gamma   90.00
#
_symmetry.space_group_name_H-M   'P 1'
#
loop_
_entity.id
_entity.type
_entity.pdbx_description
1 polymer ?
#
loop_
_entity_poly.entity_id
_entity_poly.type
_entity_poly.pdbx_seq_one_letter_code
_entity_poly.pdbx_strand_id
1 'polypeptide(L)'
;MEENGITQEELSEILRVRRQKLADLRASGMDPYQKTRYDKTHSAKEIVENFEALEGKTVCIAGRLMSRRIMGKASFGHVLDGSGQIQIYVRVDVLGAEAYTFFKKMLDIGDIVGVEGEVFKTNKGEISVKATKVELLSKSLLPLPEKFHGLKDPDLRYRQRYVDLIVNPEVRETFVIRSRIMKLIRNYMDNRGYLEVETPILHTLATGSAAKPFITHHNTLDVDMYLRIETELGLKRLIVGGFEKVYEIGRIFRNEGMDPFHNPEFTTMEFYEAYTDMYGMMELVEGLYETIAKELYGTTEITYQGRTIELKAPWKRMTMKEAVKHYSGFDFDAMSAEEILAEGQKRELEVEAGMSKGQMLPVFFDEYCEDKLIQPTFITDYPIEISPLAKKYSDDPATTRRFELFICGKEMGNAFSELNDPIDQRARFVEQAEKKMAGEGEAQIDEDFVTALEYGMPPTGGMGIGIDRMVMLFTNSYSIRDVLLFPTMKTLNGVNVKNDESSKAAEAVNVKAEPEKIDFSKVEIEPLFQDFVDFETFSKSDFRAVKVLECEAVPKSKKLLKFVLDDGTDEKRTILSGIHEYYEPEELVGRTCIAITNLPPRPMMGIDSCGMLISAVHNEEGAEKLHLLMVDDHIPAGAKLY
;
A
#
# COMPACT_ATOMS: atom_id res chain seq x y z
N MET A 1 14.02 -9.59 11.15
CA MET A 1 15.40 -9.05 11.28
C MET A 1 16.47 -10.13 11.01
N GLU A 2 16.16 -11.15 10.18
CA GLU A 2 17.08 -12.25 9.83
C GLU A 2 17.54 -12.25 8.37
N GLU A 3 17.10 -11.31 7.53
CA GLU A 3 17.40 -11.34 6.08
C GLU A 3 18.84 -10.97 5.69
N ASN A 4 19.70 -10.58 6.63
CA ASN A 4 21.06 -10.14 6.30
C ASN A 4 22.10 -11.26 6.26
N GLY A 5 21.78 -12.51 6.64
CA GLY A 5 22.80 -13.56 6.79
C GLY A 5 23.88 -13.24 7.85
N ILE A 6 23.68 -12.14 8.58
CA ILE A 6 24.56 -11.56 9.61
C ILE A 6 23.80 -11.67 10.91
N THR A 7 24.43 -12.28 11.92
CA THR A 7 23.87 -12.39 13.28
C THR A 7 23.68 -11.01 13.91
N GLN A 8 22.80 -10.89 14.91
CA GLN A 8 22.63 -9.62 15.64
C GLN A 8 23.94 -9.13 16.27
N GLU A 9 24.79 -10.05 16.74
CA GLU A 9 26.09 -9.74 17.33
C GLU A 9 27.06 -9.17 16.28
N GLU A 10 27.13 -9.78 15.09
CA GLU A 10 27.93 -9.26 13.98
C GLU A 10 27.41 -7.90 13.47
N LEU A 11 26.09 -7.72 13.38
CA LEU A 11 25.50 -6.43 13.00
C LEU A 11 25.89 -5.34 14.01
N SER A 12 25.76 -5.62 15.31
CA SER A 12 26.16 -4.70 16.39
C SER A 12 27.63 -4.29 16.25
N GLU A 13 28.51 -5.26 15.97
CA GLU A 13 29.94 -5.01 15.77
C GLU A 13 30.21 -4.16 14.52
N ILE A 14 29.54 -4.42 13.40
CA ILE A 14 29.64 -3.61 12.17
C ILE A 14 29.23 -2.16 12.44
N LEU A 15 28.11 -1.95 13.16
CA LEU A 15 27.62 -0.62 13.51
C LEU A 15 28.62 0.12 14.40
N ARG A 16 29.18 -0.57 15.39
CA ARG A 16 30.21 -0.02 16.28
C ARG A 16 31.45 0.41 15.50
N VAL A 17 31.97 -0.45 14.62
CA VAL A 17 33.15 -0.18 13.79
C VAL A 17 32.89 1.01 12.85
N ARG A 18 31.74 1.08 12.17
CA ARG A 18 31.41 2.20 11.27
C ARG A 18 31.29 3.53 12.01
N ARG A 19 30.72 3.54 13.21
CA ARG A 19 30.65 4.73 14.07
C ARG A 19 32.02 5.15 14.57
N GLN A 20 32.88 4.20 14.97
CA GLN A 20 34.26 4.50 15.37
C GLN A 20 35.04 5.14 14.22
N LYS A 21 34.95 4.59 13.00
CA LYS A 21 35.59 5.20 11.82
C LYS A 21 35.14 6.64 11.59
N LEU A 22 33.85 6.94 11.77
CA LEU A 22 33.35 8.32 11.66
C LEU A 22 33.92 9.22 12.76
N ALA A 23 34.03 8.73 14.00
CA ALA A 23 34.66 9.47 15.09
C ALA A 23 36.14 9.76 14.79
N ASP A 24 36.89 8.78 14.27
CA ASP A 24 38.30 8.94 13.90
C ASP A 24 38.47 9.95 12.74
N LEU A 25 37.58 9.92 11.75
CA LEU A 25 37.53 10.91 10.66
C LEU A 25 37.33 12.33 11.20
N ARG A 26 36.41 12.50 12.15
CA ARG A 26 36.16 13.81 12.80
C ARG A 26 37.33 14.27 13.63
N ALA A 27 37.91 13.38 14.44
CA ALA A 27 39.05 13.70 15.29
C ALA A 27 40.31 14.08 14.48
N SER A 28 40.43 13.56 13.26
CA SER A 28 41.52 13.91 12.33
C SER A 28 41.22 15.11 11.43
N GLY A 29 40.12 15.84 11.64
CA GLY A 29 39.73 17.00 10.83
C GLY A 29 39.23 16.66 9.42
N MET A 30 38.93 15.38 9.16
CA MET A 30 38.43 14.86 7.89
C MET A 30 36.93 14.51 7.97
N ASP A 31 36.12 15.34 8.63
CA ASP A 31 34.68 15.10 8.72
C ASP A 31 34.04 15.15 7.31
N PRO A 32 33.53 14.02 6.78
CA PRO A 32 32.95 14.01 5.43
C PRO A 32 31.72 14.92 5.32
N TYR A 33 31.03 15.21 6.43
CA TYR A 33 29.81 16.02 6.44
C TYR A 33 30.05 17.54 6.43
N GLN A 34 31.31 18.00 6.53
CA GLN A 34 31.64 19.41 6.27
C GLN A 34 31.62 19.74 4.77
N LYS A 35 31.68 18.71 3.91
CA LYS A 35 31.59 18.90 2.46
C LYS A 35 30.14 19.10 2.05
N THR A 36 29.83 20.29 1.57
CA THR A 36 28.49 20.66 1.08
C THR A 36 28.35 20.55 -0.43
N ARG A 37 29.45 20.40 -1.17
CA ARG A 37 29.48 20.35 -2.64
C ARG A 37 30.58 19.40 -3.13
N TYR A 38 30.30 18.72 -4.24
CA TYR A 38 31.28 17.98 -5.03
C TYR A 38 30.94 18.15 -6.51
N ASP A 39 31.90 18.62 -7.31
CA ASP A 39 31.69 18.94 -8.71
C ASP A 39 31.87 17.71 -9.59
N LYS A 40 30.75 17.09 -9.97
CA LYS A 40 30.74 16.04 -10.98
C LYS A 40 30.89 16.63 -12.38
N THR A 41 31.60 15.91 -13.24
CA THR A 41 31.72 16.23 -14.67
C THR A 41 30.80 15.39 -15.54
N HIS A 42 30.55 14.14 -15.15
CA HIS A 42 29.78 13.17 -15.94
C HIS A 42 29.00 12.23 -15.01
N SER A 43 27.97 11.59 -15.54
CA SER A 43 27.29 10.45 -14.92
C SER A 43 27.93 9.11 -15.33
N ALA A 44 27.66 8.05 -14.57
CA ALA A 44 28.14 6.70 -14.87
C ALA A 44 27.70 6.25 -16.28
N LYS A 45 26.42 6.45 -16.62
CA LYS A 45 25.84 6.08 -17.90
C LYS A 45 26.46 6.86 -19.06
N GLU A 46 26.64 8.18 -18.91
CA GLU A 46 27.28 9.02 -19.93
C GLU A 46 28.69 8.52 -20.30
N ILE A 47 29.48 8.10 -19.30
CA ILE A 47 30.84 7.57 -19.56
C ILE A 47 30.78 6.24 -20.32
N VAL A 48 29.85 5.36 -19.93
CA VAL A 48 29.70 4.04 -20.56
C VAL A 48 29.22 4.18 -22.01
N GLU A 49 28.22 5.02 -22.26
CA GLU A 49 27.63 5.22 -23.60
C GLU A 49 28.56 6.01 -24.54
N ASN A 50 29.41 6.89 -24.01
CA ASN A 50 30.30 7.75 -24.81
C ASN A 50 31.78 7.40 -24.62
N PHE A 51 32.10 6.13 -24.37
CA PHE A 51 33.47 5.69 -24.05
C PHE A 51 34.49 6.13 -25.09
N GLU A 52 34.22 5.95 -26.39
CA GLU A 52 35.18 6.27 -27.46
C GLU A 52 35.61 7.75 -27.44
N ALA A 53 34.71 8.65 -27.05
CA ALA A 53 35.00 10.09 -26.95
C ALA A 53 35.66 10.49 -25.63
N LEU A 54 35.61 9.62 -24.62
CA LEU A 54 36.04 9.88 -23.25
C LEU A 54 37.28 9.07 -22.83
N GLU A 55 37.68 8.05 -23.58
CA GLU A 55 38.88 7.26 -23.30
C GLU A 55 40.11 8.16 -23.16
N GLY A 56 40.88 7.96 -22.08
CA GLY A 56 42.04 8.79 -21.74
C GLY A 56 41.71 10.17 -21.16
N LYS A 57 40.43 10.56 -21.06
CA LYS A 57 40.04 11.84 -20.44
C LYS A 57 39.83 11.70 -18.94
N THR A 58 40.14 12.78 -18.22
CA THR A 58 39.87 12.89 -16.79
C THR A 58 38.41 13.24 -16.56
N VAL A 59 37.78 12.52 -15.65
CA VAL A 59 36.39 12.72 -15.21
C VAL A 59 36.33 12.73 -13.68
N CYS A 60 35.42 13.56 -13.15
CA CYS A 60 34.95 13.51 -11.76
C CYS A 60 33.57 12.88 -11.73
N ILE A 61 33.42 11.78 -10.99
CA ILE A 61 32.16 11.08 -10.73
C ILE A 61 31.89 11.04 -9.23
N ALA A 62 30.63 10.88 -8.84
CA ALA A 62 30.29 10.63 -7.45
C ALA A 62 29.06 9.73 -7.33
N GLY A 63 29.04 8.88 -6.31
CA GLY A 63 27.96 7.94 -6.07
C GLY A 63 28.24 7.01 -4.90
N ARG A 64 27.37 6.03 -4.71
CA ARG A 64 27.47 5.03 -3.65
C ARG A 64 28.45 3.92 -4.02
N LEU A 65 29.39 3.63 -3.14
CA LEU A 65 30.31 2.49 -3.29
C LEU A 65 29.54 1.18 -3.05
N MET A 66 29.18 0.48 -4.13
CA MET A 66 28.36 -0.74 -4.09
C MET A 66 29.18 -2.01 -3.88
N SER A 67 30.45 -2.00 -4.28
CA SER A 67 31.36 -3.12 -4.06
C SER A 67 32.79 -2.64 -3.93
N ARG A 68 33.61 -3.46 -3.28
CA ARG A 68 35.04 -3.21 -3.14
C ARG A 68 35.78 -4.54 -3.03
N ARG A 69 36.73 -4.78 -3.95
CA ARG A 69 37.61 -5.94 -3.99
C ARG A 69 39.07 -5.50 -3.89
N ILE A 70 39.75 -5.90 -2.84
CA ILE A 70 41.15 -5.55 -2.57
C ILE A 70 42.06 -6.65 -3.14
N MET A 71 43.06 -6.27 -3.94
CA MET A 71 44.00 -7.17 -4.63
C MET A 71 45.44 -6.65 -4.46
N GLY A 72 45.99 -6.80 -3.25
CA GLY A 72 47.34 -6.32 -2.94
C GLY A 72 47.45 -4.80 -3.10
N LYS A 73 48.25 -4.35 -4.09
CA LYS A 73 48.50 -2.93 -4.39
C LYS A 73 47.46 -2.27 -5.32
N ALA A 74 46.43 -3.01 -5.71
CA ALA A 74 45.31 -2.49 -6.48
C ALA A 74 43.98 -2.94 -5.89
N SER A 75 42.93 -2.16 -6.12
CA SER A 75 41.56 -2.47 -5.72
C SER A 75 40.60 -2.09 -6.83
N PHE A 76 39.51 -2.84 -6.94
CA PHE A 76 38.38 -2.53 -7.81
C PHE A 76 37.16 -2.22 -6.96
N GLY A 77 36.28 -1.35 -7.43
CA GLY A 77 34.98 -1.10 -6.82
C GLY A 77 33.97 -0.67 -7.86
N HIS A 78 32.70 -0.58 -7.46
CA HIS A 78 31.65 -0.02 -8.31
C HIS A 78 31.01 1.16 -7.59
N VAL A 79 30.85 2.26 -8.31
CA VAL A 79 30.17 3.47 -7.84
C VAL A 79 28.83 3.56 -8.56
N LEU A 80 27.74 3.55 -7.80
CA LEU A 80 26.37 3.72 -8.29
C LEU A 80 25.93 5.17 -8.14
N ASP A 81 25.58 5.82 -9.24
CA ASP A 81 24.91 7.12 -9.24
C ASP A 81 23.44 7.00 -9.67
N GLY A 82 22.79 8.14 -9.96
CA GLY A 82 21.40 8.16 -10.42
C GLY A 82 21.18 7.47 -11.77
N SER A 83 22.20 7.43 -12.62
CA SER A 83 22.15 6.93 -14.00
C SER A 83 22.53 5.45 -14.13
N GLY A 84 23.36 4.93 -13.22
CA GLY A 84 23.85 3.56 -13.31
C GLY A 84 25.11 3.33 -12.48
N GLN A 85 25.82 2.24 -12.77
CA GLN A 85 27.07 1.87 -12.10
C GLN A 85 28.27 2.02 -13.03
N ILE A 86 29.39 2.44 -12.46
CA ILE A 86 30.69 2.45 -13.15
C ILE A 86 31.78 1.86 -12.26
N GLN A 87 32.68 1.10 -12.88
CA GLN A 87 33.82 0.51 -12.17
C GLN A 87 34.88 1.58 -11.88
N ILE A 88 35.45 1.54 -10.68
CA ILE A 88 36.62 2.32 -10.30
C ILE A 88 37.80 1.39 -10.09
N TYR A 89 38.97 1.82 -10.57
CA TYR A 89 40.23 1.11 -10.42
C TYR A 89 41.22 1.97 -9.63
N VAL A 90 41.58 1.50 -8.44
CA VAL A 90 42.37 2.26 -7.47
C VAL A 90 43.71 1.56 -7.26
N ARG A 91 44.84 2.25 -7.47
CA ARG A 91 46.18 1.68 -7.29
C ARG A 91 47.06 2.53 -6.38
N VAL A 92 47.95 1.88 -5.63
CA VAL A 92 48.91 2.54 -4.73
C VAL A 92 49.84 3.51 -5.48
N ASP A 93 50.32 3.13 -6.67
CA ASP A 93 51.27 3.91 -7.46
C ASP A 93 50.64 5.11 -8.19
N VAL A 94 49.30 5.18 -8.24
CA VAL A 94 48.55 6.31 -8.81
C VAL A 94 48.00 7.21 -7.72
N LEU A 95 47.33 6.63 -6.72
CA LEU A 95 46.68 7.37 -5.64
C LEU A 95 47.65 7.81 -4.53
N GLY A 96 48.79 7.13 -4.40
CA GLY A 96 49.72 7.28 -3.27
C GLY A 96 49.42 6.33 -2.11
N ALA A 97 50.46 5.99 -1.33
CA ALA A 97 50.36 4.97 -0.27
C ALA A 97 49.40 5.36 0.87
N GLU A 98 49.38 6.63 1.26
CA GLU A 98 48.54 7.15 2.34
C GLU A 98 47.06 7.15 1.94
N ALA A 99 46.72 7.76 0.80
CA ALA A 99 45.35 7.80 0.29
C ALA A 99 44.81 6.41 -0.08
N TYR A 100 45.65 5.49 -0.55
CA TYR A 100 45.26 4.08 -0.74
C TYR A 100 44.98 3.37 0.60
N THR A 101 45.79 3.64 1.62
CA THR A 101 45.56 3.10 2.97
C THR A 101 44.25 3.64 3.54
N PHE A 102 43.95 4.92 3.33
CA PHE A 102 42.67 5.54 3.67
C PHE A 102 41.52 4.84 2.95
N PHE A 103 41.58 4.71 1.63
CA PHE A 103 40.58 3.98 0.82
C PHE A 103 40.33 2.56 1.34
N LYS A 104 41.40 1.84 1.73
CA LYS A 104 41.30 0.46 2.21
C LYS A 104 40.72 0.34 3.62
N LYS A 105 41.11 1.23 4.55
CA LYS A 105 40.76 1.11 5.96
C LYS A 105 39.49 1.89 6.34
N MET A 106 39.31 3.09 5.79
CA MET A 106 38.28 4.04 6.23
C MET A 106 36.98 3.96 5.44
N LEU A 107 37.03 3.65 4.14
CA LEU A 107 35.83 3.50 3.32
C LEU A 107 35.20 2.12 3.51
N ASP A 108 33.88 2.06 3.40
CA ASP A 108 33.05 0.87 3.46
C ASP A 108 32.03 0.83 2.31
N ILE A 109 31.52 -0.36 2.01
CA ILE A 109 30.39 -0.51 1.09
C ILE A 109 29.18 0.24 1.66
N GLY A 110 28.51 1.01 0.80
CA GLY A 110 27.41 1.90 1.15
C GLY A 110 27.82 3.36 1.30
N ASP A 111 29.10 3.67 1.47
CA ASP A 111 29.58 5.06 1.54
C ASP A 111 29.31 5.81 0.23
N ILE A 112 29.04 7.12 0.32
CA ILE A 112 29.01 8.00 -0.85
C ILE A 112 30.43 8.55 -1.04
N VAL A 113 30.97 8.37 -2.25
CA VAL A 113 32.33 8.73 -2.60
C VAL A 113 32.37 9.60 -3.86
N GLY A 114 33.33 10.50 -3.91
CA GLY A 114 33.76 11.21 -5.12
C GLY A 114 35.03 10.56 -5.66
N VAL A 115 35.12 10.40 -6.98
CA VAL A 115 36.28 9.82 -7.66
C VAL A 115 36.64 10.68 -8.84
N GLU A 116 37.88 11.15 -8.85
CA GLU A 116 38.51 11.78 -10.01
C GLU A 116 39.47 10.75 -10.63
N GLY A 117 39.47 10.65 -11.96
CA GLY A 117 40.37 9.73 -12.62
C GLY A 117 40.22 9.70 -14.13
N GLU A 118 41.07 8.90 -14.78
CA GLU A 118 41.10 8.74 -16.23
C GLU A 118 40.16 7.60 -16.67
N VAL A 119 39.33 7.84 -17.69
CA VAL A 119 38.48 6.81 -18.28
C VAL A 119 39.35 5.86 -19.10
N PHE A 120 39.20 4.56 -18.87
CA PHE A 120 39.92 3.52 -19.61
C PHE A 120 39.10 2.23 -19.65
N LYS A 121 39.59 1.24 -20.39
CA LYS A 121 39.02 -0.10 -20.44
C LYS A 121 39.98 -1.10 -19.81
N THR A 122 39.49 -1.95 -18.91
CA THR A 122 40.31 -3.01 -18.32
C THR A 122 40.61 -4.11 -19.35
N ASN A 123 41.57 -5.00 -19.04
CA ASN A 123 41.87 -6.17 -19.87
C ASN A 123 40.66 -7.12 -20.05
N LYS A 124 39.64 -7.02 -19.19
CA LYS A 124 38.40 -7.79 -19.29
C LYS A 124 37.31 -7.07 -20.11
N GLY A 125 37.62 -5.92 -20.68
CA GLY A 125 36.70 -5.15 -21.52
C GLY A 125 35.76 -4.21 -20.76
N GLU A 126 35.80 -4.19 -19.43
CA GLU A 126 34.93 -3.34 -18.61
C GLU A 126 35.43 -1.90 -18.57
N ILE A 127 34.54 -0.94 -18.87
CA ILE A 127 34.81 0.50 -18.83
C ILE A 127 34.96 0.94 -17.37
N SER A 128 36.02 1.69 -17.08
CA SER A 128 36.43 2.01 -15.72
C SER A 128 37.01 3.41 -15.60
N VAL A 129 36.99 3.96 -14.38
CA VAL A 129 37.72 5.18 -14.02
C VAL A 129 38.94 4.79 -13.19
N LYS A 130 40.14 5.05 -13.71
CA LYS A 130 41.42 4.87 -13.03
C LYS A 130 41.62 6.03 -12.06
N ALA A 131 41.34 5.80 -10.78
CA ALA A 131 41.26 6.85 -9.78
C ALA A 131 42.62 7.49 -9.49
N THR A 132 42.69 8.81 -9.70
CA THR A 132 43.78 9.69 -9.26
C THR A 132 43.46 10.33 -7.90
N LYS A 133 42.16 10.45 -7.57
CA LYS A 133 41.67 10.92 -6.26
C LYS A 133 40.43 10.15 -5.85
N VAL A 134 40.33 9.80 -4.57
CA VAL A 134 39.11 9.25 -3.97
C VAL A 134 38.79 10.02 -2.69
N GLU A 135 37.56 10.47 -2.59
CA GLU A 135 37.09 11.28 -1.47
C GLU A 135 35.84 10.67 -0.85
N LEU A 136 35.81 10.56 0.48
CA LEU A 136 34.57 10.27 1.20
C LEU A 136 33.71 11.54 1.23
N LEU A 137 32.44 11.41 0.86
CA LEU A 137 31.44 12.49 0.86
C LEU A 137 30.36 12.26 1.92
N SER A 138 29.98 11.00 2.18
CA SER A 138 29.05 10.67 3.26
C SER A 138 29.31 9.26 3.77
N LYS A 139 29.43 9.10 5.09
CA LYS A 139 29.68 7.80 5.72
C LYS A 139 28.37 7.03 5.92
N SER A 140 28.28 5.84 5.35
CA SER A 140 27.21 4.89 5.62
C SER A 140 27.47 4.21 6.96
N LEU A 141 26.58 4.45 7.93
CA LEU A 141 26.65 3.87 9.28
C LEU A 141 25.94 2.51 9.39
N LEU A 142 24.95 2.26 8.53
CA LEU A 142 24.30 0.95 8.39
C LEU A 142 24.89 0.21 7.18
N PRO A 143 25.15 -1.11 7.28
CA PRO A 143 25.51 -1.89 6.09
C PRO A 143 24.33 -1.94 5.09
N LEU A 144 24.65 -2.07 3.80
CA LEU A 144 23.64 -2.44 2.80
C LEU A 144 23.27 -3.93 2.98
N PRO A 145 22.04 -4.35 2.64
CA PRO A 145 21.68 -5.76 2.55
C PRO A 145 22.63 -6.53 1.62
N GLU A 146 22.80 -7.83 1.85
CA GLU A 146 23.71 -8.65 1.05
C GLU A 146 23.37 -8.64 -0.44
N LYS A 147 24.42 -8.54 -1.27
CA LYS A 147 24.33 -8.39 -2.73
C LYS A 147 23.68 -9.59 -3.43
N PHE A 148 23.74 -10.79 -2.85
CA PHE A 148 23.24 -12.02 -3.48
C PHE A 148 21.75 -12.27 -3.24
N HIS A 149 21.21 -11.76 -2.15
CA HIS A 149 19.81 -11.95 -1.80
C HIS A 149 18.98 -10.68 -2.07
N GLY A 150 19.58 -9.47 -2.02
CA GLY A 150 18.82 -8.23 -2.13
C GLY A 150 17.87 -8.05 -0.94
N LEU A 151 17.17 -6.92 -0.90
CA LEU A 151 16.05 -6.76 0.04
C LEU A 151 14.83 -7.42 -0.59
N LYS A 152 14.42 -8.60 -0.09
CA LYS A 152 13.32 -9.38 -0.69
C LYS A 152 12.01 -9.21 0.06
N ASP A 153 12.05 -9.11 1.39
CA ASP A 153 10.86 -8.93 2.21
C ASP A 153 10.03 -7.73 1.72
N PRO A 154 8.81 -7.98 1.20
CA PRO A 154 8.00 -6.91 0.60
C PRO A 154 7.68 -5.78 1.57
N ASP A 155 7.44 -6.07 2.86
CA ASP A 155 7.12 -5.06 3.87
C ASP A 155 8.33 -4.13 4.13
N LEU A 156 9.53 -4.68 4.30
CA LEU A 156 10.76 -3.92 4.43
C LEU A 156 11.09 -3.12 3.18
N ARG A 157 10.85 -3.65 1.97
CA ARG A 157 11.04 -2.91 0.72
C ARG A 157 10.19 -1.64 0.67
N TYR A 158 8.92 -1.75 1.05
CA TYR A 158 8.01 -0.61 1.10
C TYR A 158 8.37 0.40 2.20
N ARG A 159 8.75 -0.06 3.39
CA ARG A 159 9.14 0.82 4.51
C ARG A 159 10.49 1.49 4.31
N GLN A 160 11.44 0.77 3.75
CA GLN A 160 12.79 1.24 3.47
C GLN A 160 13.00 1.41 1.96
N ARG A 161 12.08 2.13 1.31
CA ARG A 161 12.15 2.37 -0.15
C ARG A 161 13.51 2.90 -0.59
N TYR A 162 14.16 3.72 0.23
CA TYR A 162 15.50 4.22 -0.05
C TYR A 162 16.56 3.11 -0.17
N VAL A 163 16.44 2.01 0.58
CA VAL A 163 17.30 0.81 0.44
C VAL A 163 16.89 0.01 -0.79
N ASP A 164 15.60 -0.19 -1.00
CA ASP A 164 15.05 -0.90 -2.17
C ASP A 164 15.54 -0.27 -3.49
N LEU A 165 15.47 1.06 -3.61
CA LEU A 165 15.99 1.84 -4.75
C LEU A 165 17.52 1.76 -4.95
N ILE A 166 18.27 1.34 -3.94
CA ILE A 166 19.73 1.15 -4.01
C ILE A 166 20.05 -0.25 -4.53
N VAL A 167 19.35 -1.28 -4.05
CA VAL A 167 19.73 -2.68 -4.27
C VAL A 167 18.94 -3.36 -5.40
N ASN A 168 17.77 -2.82 -5.76
CA ASN A 168 16.88 -3.37 -6.80
C ASN A 168 16.68 -2.33 -7.94
N PRO A 169 17.53 -2.35 -8.99
CA PRO A 169 17.48 -1.38 -10.09
C PRO A 169 16.14 -1.31 -10.83
N GLU A 170 15.44 -2.45 -10.95
CA GLU A 170 14.14 -2.56 -11.57
C GLU A 170 13.07 -1.70 -10.87
N VAL A 171 13.17 -1.54 -9.55
CA VAL A 171 12.28 -0.67 -8.78
C VAL A 171 12.48 0.80 -9.20
N ARG A 172 13.73 1.21 -9.42
CA ARG A 172 14.02 2.57 -9.91
C ARG A 172 13.39 2.78 -11.28
N GLU A 173 13.51 1.81 -12.16
CA GLU A 173 12.94 1.87 -13.51
C GLU A 173 11.42 2.04 -13.48
N THR A 174 10.70 1.33 -12.60
CA THR A 174 9.25 1.52 -12.38
C THR A 174 8.90 2.99 -12.11
N PHE A 175 9.65 3.67 -11.24
CA PHE A 175 9.38 5.08 -10.92
C PHE A 175 9.81 6.05 -12.01
N VAL A 176 10.84 5.72 -12.79
CA VAL A 176 11.20 6.46 -14.01
C VAL A 176 10.08 6.35 -15.04
N ILE A 177 9.54 5.15 -15.27
CA ILE A 177 8.40 4.91 -16.15
C ILE A 177 7.16 5.66 -15.64
N ARG A 178 6.87 5.63 -14.34
CA ARG A 178 5.79 6.44 -13.73
C ARG A 178 5.92 7.91 -14.10
N SER A 179 7.10 8.49 -13.91
CA SER A 179 7.36 9.90 -14.27
C SER A 179 7.20 10.15 -15.77
N ARG A 180 7.65 9.22 -16.61
CA ARG A 180 7.49 9.29 -18.07
C ARG A 180 6.02 9.23 -18.49
N ILE A 181 5.23 8.35 -17.90
CA ILE A 181 3.77 8.25 -18.11
C ILE A 181 3.11 9.59 -17.77
N MET A 182 3.40 10.18 -16.61
CA MET A 182 2.86 11.49 -16.22
C MET A 182 3.18 12.60 -17.24
N LYS A 183 4.40 12.60 -17.80
CA LYS A 183 4.78 13.55 -18.85
C LYS A 183 4.03 13.29 -20.15
N LEU A 184 3.87 12.03 -20.54
CA LEU A 184 3.16 11.65 -21.76
C LEU A 184 1.68 12.00 -21.68
N ILE A 185 1.04 11.79 -20.52
CA ILE A 185 -0.34 12.21 -20.28
C ILE A 185 -0.48 13.72 -20.48
N ARG A 186 0.32 14.53 -19.77
CA ARG A 186 0.26 16.00 -19.92
C ARG A 186 0.44 16.44 -21.36
N ASN A 187 1.49 15.94 -22.02
CA ASN A 187 1.71 16.22 -23.44
C ASN A 187 0.52 15.82 -24.33
N TYR A 188 -0.11 14.68 -24.06
CA TYR A 188 -1.25 14.20 -24.84
C TYR A 188 -2.48 15.11 -24.69
N MET A 189 -2.74 15.56 -23.47
CA MET A 189 -3.85 16.44 -23.11
C MET A 189 -3.62 17.88 -23.61
N ASP A 190 -2.43 18.44 -23.36
CA ASP A 190 -2.04 19.80 -23.77
C ASP A 190 -2.11 19.95 -25.30
N ASN A 191 -1.62 18.95 -26.05
CA ASN A 191 -1.67 18.95 -27.51
C ASN A 191 -3.11 18.88 -28.07
N ARG A 192 -4.10 18.53 -27.23
CA ARG A 192 -5.53 18.50 -27.58
C ARG A 192 -6.31 19.70 -27.04
N GLY A 193 -5.60 20.67 -26.45
CA GLY A 193 -6.19 21.93 -25.96
C GLY A 193 -6.87 21.80 -24.60
N TYR A 194 -6.60 20.73 -23.84
CA TYR A 194 -7.04 20.65 -22.45
C TYR A 194 -6.16 21.55 -21.58
N LEU A 195 -6.79 22.32 -20.71
CA LEU A 195 -6.11 23.17 -19.73
C LEU A 195 -5.84 22.39 -18.44
N GLU A 196 -4.57 22.25 -18.04
CA GLU A 196 -4.22 21.72 -16.71
C GLU A 196 -4.61 22.75 -15.64
N VAL A 197 -5.38 22.32 -14.64
CA VAL A 197 -5.89 23.18 -13.55
C VAL A 197 -5.65 22.51 -12.19
N GLU A 198 -5.80 23.29 -11.12
CA GLU A 198 -5.76 22.80 -9.73
C GLU A 198 -7.04 23.25 -9.00
N THR A 199 -7.83 22.29 -8.53
CA THR A 199 -9.02 22.55 -7.70
C THR A 199 -8.72 22.31 -6.21
N PRO A 200 -9.53 22.84 -5.26
CA PRO A 200 -9.27 22.68 -3.83
C PRO A 200 -9.09 21.22 -3.39
N ILE A 201 -8.13 20.99 -2.48
CA ILE A 201 -7.94 19.68 -1.82
C ILE A 201 -8.80 19.57 -0.55
N LEU A 202 -9.03 20.70 0.11
CA LEU A 202 -9.83 20.80 1.33
C LEU A 202 -11.20 21.41 0.99
N HIS A 203 -12.25 20.68 1.32
CA HIS A 203 -13.63 21.09 1.15
C HIS A 203 -14.26 21.36 2.53
N THR A 204 -15.22 22.27 2.59
CA THR A 204 -16.01 22.54 3.81
C THR A 204 -17.28 21.69 3.89
N LEU A 205 -17.55 20.88 2.87
CA LEU A 205 -18.74 20.04 2.77
C LEU A 205 -18.30 18.58 2.56
N ALA A 206 -18.93 17.67 3.29
CA ALA A 206 -18.88 16.24 2.99
C ALA A 206 -19.90 15.94 1.88
N THR A 207 -19.45 15.92 0.63
CA THR A 207 -20.32 15.63 -0.51
C THR A 207 -20.75 14.16 -0.50
N GLY A 208 -21.94 13.89 -1.05
CA GLY A 208 -22.64 12.58 -1.00
C GLY A 208 -21.99 11.43 -1.78
N SER A 209 -20.72 11.53 -2.21
CA SER A 209 -20.04 10.45 -2.94
C SER A 209 -19.90 9.17 -2.10
N ALA A 210 -19.76 8.02 -2.77
CA ALA A 210 -19.75 6.69 -2.16
C ALA A 210 -18.53 6.42 -1.25
N ALA A 211 -17.50 7.26 -1.32
CA ALA A 211 -16.29 7.12 -0.53
C ALA A 211 -16.36 7.84 0.83
N LYS A 212 -15.71 7.27 1.85
CA LYS A 212 -15.58 7.91 3.17
C LYS A 212 -14.42 8.92 3.14
N PRO A 213 -14.64 10.22 3.45
CA PRO A 213 -13.56 11.20 3.45
C PRO A 213 -12.68 11.11 4.71
N PHE A 214 -11.48 11.69 4.63
CA PHE A 214 -10.72 12.08 5.82
C PHE A 214 -11.18 13.45 6.31
N ILE A 215 -11.29 13.61 7.63
CA ILE A 215 -11.73 14.85 8.28
C ILE A 215 -10.53 15.50 8.97
N THR A 216 -10.41 16.81 8.83
CA THR A 216 -9.43 17.65 9.53
C THR A 216 -10.11 18.93 10.03
N HIS A 217 -9.37 19.79 10.72
CA HIS A 217 -9.93 20.99 11.35
C HIS A 217 -9.09 22.22 11.05
N HIS A 218 -9.74 23.32 10.66
CA HIS A 218 -9.09 24.59 10.38
C HIS A 218 -9.17 25.53 11.59
N ASN A 219 -8.13 25.53 12.42
CA ASN A 219 -8.07 26.23 13.73
C ASN A 219 -8.53 27.71 13.73
N THR A 220 -8.20 28.51 12.71
CA THR A 220 -8.55 29.95 12.70
C THR A 220 -10.01 30.22 12.31
N LEU A 221 -10.60 29.33 11.50
CA LEU A 221 -11.98 29.47 11.04
C LEU A 221 -12.94 28.70 11.95
N ASP A 222 -12.39 27.81 12.79
CA ASP A 222 -13.14 26.92 13.68
C ASP A 222 -14.19 26.11 12.90
N VAL A 223 -13.75 25.52 11.79
CA VAL A 223 -14.57 24.66 10.93
C VAL A 223 -13.85 23.37 10.61
N ASP A 224 -14.62 22.29 10.53
CA ASP A 224 -14.13 21.03 9.99
C ASP A 224 -14.01 21.12 8.47
N MET A 225 -12.99 20.43 7.95
CA MET A 225 -12.71 20.33 6.54
C MET A 225 -12.49 18.88 6.14
N TYR A 226 -12.79 18.57 4.89
CA TYR A 226 -12.75 17.23 4.34
C TYR A 226 -11.71 17.19 3.22
N LEU A 227 -10.84 16.19 3.24
CA LEU A 227 -9.98 15.93 2.08
C LEU A 227 -10.83 15.41 0.91
N ARG A 228 -10.56 15.91 -0.29
CA ARG A 228 -11.30 15.56 -1.50
C ARG A 228 -11.24 14.07 -1.83
N ILE A 229 -12.38 13.54 -2.28
CA ILE A 229 -12.58 12.15 -2.73
C ILE A 229 -12.72 12.02 -4.26
N GLU A 230 -12.83 13.16 -4.95
CA GLU A 230 -12.89 13.38 -6.41
C GLU A 230 -12.48 14.83 -6.73
N THR A 231 -12.29 15.17 -7.99
CA THR A 231 -12.09 16.56 -8.47
C THR A 231 -13.25 17.08 -9.35
N GLU A 232 -14.12 16.18 -9.79
CA GLU A 232 -15.33 16.32 -10.61
C GLU A 232 -16.12 17.60 -10.33
N LEU A 233 -16.57 17.83 -9.09
CA LEU A 233 -17.46 18.97 -8.83
C LEU A 233 -16.75 20.32 -9.00
N GLY A 234 -15.45 20.38 -8.74
CA GLY A 234 -14.62 21.56 -8.99
C GLY A 234 -14.41 21.79 -10.49
N LEU A 235 -14.12 20.72 -11.23
CA LEU A 235 -13.87 20.78 -12.68
C LEU A 235 -15.14 21.14 -13.46
N LYS A 236 -16.30 20.62 -13.08
CA LYS A 236 -17.60 21.00 -13.68
C LYS A 236 -17.94 22.47 -13.49
N ARG A 237 -17.59 23.07 -12.34
CA ARG A 237 -17.74 24.53 -12.13
C ARG A 237 -16.89 25.33 -13.12
N LEU A 238 -15.72 24.83 -13.51
CA LEU A 238 -14.90 25.45 -14.54
C LEU A 238 -15.55 25.35 -15.93
N ILE A 239 -16.21 24.23 -16.23
CA ILE A 239 -16.99 24.07 -17.45
C ILE A 239 -18.16 25.08 -17.50
N VAL A 240 -18.91 25.23 -16.40
CA VAL A 240 -19.92 26.30 -16.25
C VAL A 240 -19.30 27.69 -16.45
N GLY A 241 -18.09 27.91 -15.91
CA GLY A 241 -17.33 29.14 -16.06
C GLY A 241 -16.86 29.45 -17.49
N GLY A 242 -17.06 28.54 -18.44
CA GLY A 242 -16.75 28.73 -19.85
C GLY A 242 -15.42 28.14 -20.31
N PHE A 243 -14.70 27.40 -19.47
CA PHE A 243 -13.59 26.57 -19.95
C PHE A 243 -14.16 25.35 -20.67
N GLU A 244 -13.80 25.15 -21.94
CA GLU A 244 -14.37 24.05 -22.72
C GLU A 244 -13.65 22.71 -22.46
N LYS A 245 -12.36 22.74 -22.10
CA LYS A 245 -11.56 21.52 -21.87
C LYS A 245 -10.62 21.72 -20.69
N VAL A 246 -10.84 20.97 -19.62
CA VAL A 246 -10.01 21.04 -18.40
C VAL A 246 -9.59 19.65 -17.96
N TYR A 247 -8.42 19.55 -17.35
CA TYR A 247 -7.99 18.33 -16.66
C TYR A 247 -7.17 18.67 -15.42
N GLU A 248 -7.21 17.76 -14.44
CA GLU A 248 -6.35 17.83 -13.27
C GLU A 248 -5.72 16.45 -13.02
N ILE A 249 -4.40 16.42 -12.82
CA ILE A 249 -3.69 15.26 -12.29
C ILE A 249 -3.44 15.53 -10.81
N GLY A 250 -4.25 14.93 -9.96
CA GLY A 250 -4.35 15.32 -8.55
C GLY A 250 -4.30 14.13 -7.59
N ARG A 251 -4.02 14.42 -6.32
CA ARG A 251 -4.17 13.43 -5.24
C ARG A 251 -5.63 13.39 -4.78
N ILE A 252 -6.15 12.17 -4.60
CA ILE A 252 -7.44 11.85 -3.99
C ILE A 252 -7.19 11.10 -2.69
N PHE A 253 -8.08 11.31 -1.70
CA PHE A 253 -7.95 10.75 -0.36
C PHE A 253 -9.24 10.04 0.04
N ARG A 254 -9.19 8.72 0.24
CA ARG A 254 -10.34 7.91 0.70
C ARG A 254 -9.97 7.15 1.96
N ASN A 255 -10.79 7.32 3.00
CA ASN A 255 -10.62 6.69 4.30
C ASN A 255 -11.21 5.28 4.29
N GLU A 256 -10.58 4.42 3.51
CA GLU A 256 -11.00 3.05 3.19
C GLU A 256 -9.89 2.04 3.52
N GLY A 257 -10.18 0.75 3.31
CA GLY A 257 -9.21 -0.32 3.47
C GLY A 257 -8.03 -0.23 2.49
N MET A 258 -6.99 -1.00 2.77
CA MET A 258 -5.83 -1.14 1.88
C MET A 258 -5.72 -2.58 1.39
N ASP A 259 -5.55 -2.74 0.09
CA ASP A 259 -5.35 -4.04 -0.57
C ASP A 259 -4.30 -3.90 -1.70
N PRO A 260 -4.08 -4.91 -2.56
CA PRO A 260 -3.12 -4.79 -3.64
C PRO A 260 -3.42 -3.68 -4.66
N PHE A 261 -4.63 -3.13 -4.73
CA PHE A 261 -5.09 -2.13 -5.70
C PHE A 261 -5.56 -0.81 -5.07
N HIS A 262 -5.71 -0.76 -3.74
CA HIS A 262 -6.19 0.40 -3.00
C HIS A 262 -5.15 0.93 -1.99
N ASN A 263 -4.91 2.24 -2.03
CA ASN A 263 -4.11 3.00 -1.06
C ASN A 263 -4.91 4.24 -0.63
N PRO A 264 -4.84 4.69 0.64
CA PRO A 264 -5.74 5.74 1.14
C PRO A 264 -5.54 7.10 0.47
N GLU A 265 -4.33 7.35 -0.05
CA GLU A 265 -4.05 8.45 -0.96
C GLU A 265 -3.56 7.91 -2.31
N PHE A 266 -4.16 8.34 -3.41
CA PHE A 266 -3.84 7.85 -4.75
C PHE A 266 -4.04 8.94 -5.81
N THR A 267 -3.37 8.81 -6.94
CA THR A 267 -3.37 9.81 -8.02
C THR A 267 -4.39 9.44 -9.08
N THR A 268 -5.29 10.37 -9.38
CA THR A 268 -6.19 10.29 -10.52
C THR A 268 -5.80 11.35 -11.56
N MET A 269 -6.25 11.14 -12.79
CA MET A 269 -6.49 12.23 -13.70
C MET A 269 -8.00 12.30 -13.95
N GLU A 270 -8.60 13.45 -13.73
CA GLU A 270 -9.97 13.71 -14.15
C GLU A 270 -9.97 14.83 -15.20
N PHE A 271 -10.82 14.67 -16.21
CA PHE A 271 -10.89 15.59 -17.33
C PHE A 271 -12.32 15.71 -17.85
N TYR A 272 -12.65 16.90 -18.32
CA TYR A 272 -13.97 17.30 -18.78
C TYR A 272 -13.85 18.07 -20.09
N GLU A 273 -14.70 17.73 -21.05
CA GLU A 273 -14.81 18.40 -22.35
C GLU A 273 -16.26 18.78 -22.64
N ALA A 274 -16.50 20.07 -22.87
CA ALA A 274 -17.78 20.59 -23.32
C ALA A 274 -18.06 20.15 -24.76
N TYR A 275 -19.35 20.04 -25.08
CA TYR A 275 -19.89 19.66 -26.38
C TYR A 275 -19.52 18.26 -26.88
N THR A 276 -19.14 17.37 -25.97
CA THR A 276 -18.96 15.94 -26.23
C THR A 276 -19.80 15.09 -25.27
N ASP A 277 -19.66 13.77 -25.38
CA ASP A 277 -20.37 12.78 -24.57
C ASP A 277 -19.44 11.64 -24.15
N MET A 278 -20.02 10.57 -23.59
CA MET A 278 -19.23 9.41 -23.16
C MET A 278 -18.46 8.72 -24.30
N TYR A 279 -18.92 8.79 -25.55
CA TYR A 279 -18.20 8.18 -26.68
C TYR A 279 -16.96 9.00 -27.05
N GLY A 280 -17.03 10.33 -26.93
CA GLY A 280 -15.83 11.18 -27.02
C GLY A 280 -14.79 10.86 -25.95
N MET A 281 -15.24 10.53 -24.73
CA MET A 281 -14.33 10.07 -23.66
C MET A 281 -13.69 8.71 -23.99
N MET A 282 -14.44 7.77 -24.59
CA MET A 282 -13.89 6.50 -25.07
C MET A 282 -12.78 6.72 -26.11
N GLU A 283 -13.01 7.56 -27.11
CA GLU A 283 -12.02 7.87 -28.15
C GLU A 283 -10.76 8.53 -27.56
N LEU A 284 -10.94 9.44 -26.60
CA LEU A 284 -9.83 10.13 -25.95
C LEU A 284 -8.94 9.14 -25.17
N VAL A 285 -9.55 8.26 -24.36
CA VAL A 285 -8.80 7.32 -23.51
C VAL A 285 -8.16 6.19 -24.33
N GLU A 286 -8.82 5.70 -25.38
CA GLU A 286 -8.25 4.76 -26.34
C GLU A 286 -6.94 5.32 -26.92
N GLY A 287 -6.98 6.55 -27.43
CA GLY A 287 -5.80 7.22 -27.97
C GLY A 287 -4.71 7.49 -26.94
N LEU A 288 -5.08 7.76 -25.68
CA LEU A 288 -4.13 8.01 -24.59
C LEU A 288 -3.31 6.76 -24.28
N TYR A 289 -3.98 5.62 -24.04
CA TYR A 289 -3.31 4.35 -23.74
C TYR A 289 -2.47 3.88 -24.92
N GLU A 290 -2.97 4.00 -26.16
CA GLU A 290 -2.21 3.65 -27.36
C GLU A 290 -0.93 4.48 -27.51
N THR A 291 -1.03 5.80 -27.24
CA THR A 291 0.12 6.71 -27.30
C THR A 291 1.17 6.34 -26.24
N ILE A 292 0.75 6.08 -25.00
CA ILE A 292 1.67 5.70 -23.92
C ILE A 292 2.37 4.38 -24.26
N ALA A 293 1.64 3.37 -24.75
CA ALA A 293 2.21 2.07 -25.12
C ALA A 293 3.30 2.22 -26.21
N LYS A 294 2.99 2.95 -27.28
CA LYS A 294 3.91 3.21 -28.39
C LYS A 294 5.14 3.98 -27.95
N GLU A 295 4.97 5.01 -27.13
CA GLU A 295 6.09 5.82 -26.65
C GLU A 295 7.01 5.04 -25.72
N LEU A 296 6.45 4.23 -24.81
CA LEU A 296 7.23 3.43 -23.87
C LEU A 296 7.91 2.23 -24.55
N TYR A 297 7.19 1.51 -25.40
CA TYR A 297 7.56 0.16 -25.86
C TYR A 297 7.65 -0.01 -27.37
N GLY A 298 7.29 1.00 -28.16
CA GLY A 298 7.30 0.92 -29.63
C GLY A 298 6.19 0.02 -30.22
N THR A 299 5.28 -0.46 -29.39
CA THR A 299 4.18 -1.36 -29.74
C THR A 299 2.92 -1.02 -28.93
N THR A 300 1.76 -1.55 -29.33
CA THR A 300 0.50 -1.47 -28.58
C THR A 300 0.23 -2.72 -27.74
N GLU A 301 1.02 -3.77 -27.93
CA GLU A 301 0.96 -5.00 -27.14
C GLU A 301 1.85 -4.89 -25.89
N ILE A 302 1.27 -5.12 -24.72
CA ILE A 302 2.01 -5.15 -23.44
C ILE A 302 1.80 -6.49 -22.72
N THR A 303 2.69 -6.80 -21.78
CA THR A 303 2.52 -7.95 -20.89
C THR A 303 2.15 -7.48 -19.49
N TYR A 304 1.04 -8.00 -18.96
CA TYR A 304 0.62 -7.76 -17.59
C TYR A 304 0.26 -9.09 -16.93
N GLN A 305 0.98 -9.42 -15.84
CA GLN A 305 0.78 -10.62 -15.02
C GLN A 305 0.71 -11.91 -15.85
N GLY A 306 1.61 -12.05 -16.83
CA GLY A 306 1.71 -13.21 -17.72
C GLY A 306 0.68 -13.23 -18.86
N ARG A 307 -0.14 -12.19 -19.02
CA ARG A 307 -1.13 -12.05 -20.09
C ARG A 307 -0.69 -10.99 -21.09
N THR A 308 -0.91 -11.27 -22.39
CA THR A 308 -0.72 -10.28 -23.46
C THR A 308 -1.97 -9.43 -23.60
N ILE A 309 -1.81 -8.11 -23.52
CA ILE A 309 -2.89 -7.12 -23.62
C ILE A 309 -2.64 -6.27 -24.86
N GLU A 310 -3.62 -6.21 -25.75
CA GLU A 310 -3.59 -5.35 -26.93
C GLU A 310 -4.30 -4.04 -26.60
N LEU A 311 -3.56 -2.93 -26.64
CA LEU A 311 -4.06 -1.59 -26.36
C LEU A 311 -4.50 -0.83 -27.61
N LYS A 312 -4.31 -1.40 -28.81
CA LYS A 312 -4.76 -0.78 -30.05
C LYS A 312 -6.28 -0.67 -30.09
N ALA A 313 -6.77 0.53 -30.37
CA ALA A 313 -8.19 0.79 -30.57
C ALA A 313 -8.73 0.14 -31.87
N PRO A 314 -10.05 -0.10 -31.99
CA PRO A 314 -11.09 0.15 -30.99
C PRO A 314 -11.21 -0.99 -29.97
N TRP A 315 -11.56 -0.65 -28.73
CA TRP A 315 -11.81 -1.60 -27.66
C TRP A 315 -13.24 -2.14 -27.68
N LYS A 316 -13.43 -3.31 -27.07
CA LYS A 316 -14.75 -3.95 -27.01
C LYS A 316 -15.70 -3.09 -26.18
N ARG A 317 -16.94 -2.94 -26.63
CA ARG A 317 -18.04 -2.30 -25.89
C ARG A 317 -19.09 -3.34 -25.58
N MET A 318 -19.61 -3.33 -24.36
CA MET A 318 -20.62 -4.27 -23.89
C MET A 318 -21.46 -3.57 -22.82
N THR A 319 -22.78 -3.70 -22.84
CA THR A 319 -23.60 -3.17 -21.73
C THR A 319 -23.41 -4.03 -20.48
N MET A 320 -23.63 -3.47 -19.29
CA MET A 320 -23.55 -4.25 -18.05
C MET A 320 -24.51 -5.46 -18.07
N LYS A 321 -25.73 -5.26 -18.60
CA LYS A 321 -26.70 -6.35 -18.79
C LYS A 321 -26.21 -7.41 -19.78
N GLU A 322 -25.62 -6.99 -20.90
CA GLU A 322 -25.03 -7.92 -21.87
C GLU A 322 -23.87 -8.72 -21.26
N ALA A 323 -23.03 -8.09 -20.44
CA ALA A 323 -21.93 -8.75 -19.75
C ALA A 323 -22.45 -9.83 -18.79
N VAL A 324 -23.38 -9.47 -17.91
CA VAL A 324 -24.01 -10.41 -16.98
C VAL A 324 -24.66 -11.56 -17.73
N LYS A 325 -25.46 -11.27 -18.76
CA LYS A 325 -26.08 -12.30 -19.59
C LYS A 325 -25.06 -13.21 -20.26
N HIS A 326 -23.96 -12.66 -20.78
CA HIS A 326 -22.93 -13.43 -21.47
C HIS A 326 -22.14 -14.35 -20.53
N TYR A 327 -21.75 -13.87 -19.35
CA TYR A 327 -20.85 -14.60 -18.44
C TYR A 327 -21.56 -15.45 -17.39
N SER A 328 -22.79 -15.09 -17.01
CA SER A 328 -23.58 -15.83 -16.00
C SER A 328 -24.79 -16.56 -16.58
N GLY A 329 -25.30 -16.12 -17.74
CA GLY A 329 -26.56 -16.59 -18.32
C GLY A 329 -27.81 -15.88 -17.78
N PHE A 330 -27.69 -15.00 -16.78
CA PHE A 330 -28.82 -14.25 -16.23
C PHE A 330 -29.26 -13.12 -17.16
N ASP A 331 -30.51 -13.19 -17.61
CA ASP A 331 -31.12 -12.17 -18.46
C ASP A 331 -31.99 -11.23 -17.63
N PHE A 332 -31.40 -10.13 -17.17
CA PHE A 332 -32.05 -9.14 -16.31
C PHE A 332 -33.27 -8.45 -16.96
N ASP A 333 -33.33 -8.43 -18.30
CA ASP A 333 -34.49 -7.90 -19.02
C ASP A 333 -35.65 -8.91 -19.02
N ALA A 334 -35.35 -10.21 -18.99
CA ALA A 334 -36.36 -11.28 -19.00
C ALA A 334 -36.84 -11.71 -17.61
N MET A 335 -36.00 -11.60 -16.58
CA MET A 335 -36.31 -12.04 -15.20
C MET A 335 -37.06 -10.97 -14.40
N SER A 336 -37.90 -11.34 -13.44
CA SER A 336 -38.51 -10.40 -12.48
C SER A 336 -37.50 -9.98 -11.38
N ALA A 337 -37.80 -8.94 -10.61
CA ALA A 337 -36.95 -8.54 -9.49
C ALA A 337 -36.90 -9.63 -8.41
N GLU A 338 -38.02 -10.29 -8.15
CA GLU A 338 -38.13 -11.41 -7.21
C GLU A 338 -37.33 -12.63 -7.68
N GLU A 339 -37.33 -12.92 -8.98
CA GLU A 339 -36.52 -14.00 -9.56
C GLU A 339 -35.01 -13.71 -9.43
N ILE A 340 -34.59 -12.48 -9.72
CA ILE A 340 -33.19 -12.05 -9.56
C ILE A 340 -32.77 -12.13 -8.09
N LEU A 341 -33.61 -11.62 -7.17
CA LEU A 341 -33.35 -11.66 -5.73
C LEU A 341 -33.21 -13.11 -5.23
N ALA A 342 -34.17 -13.98 -5.57
CA ALA A 342 -34.14 -15.38 -5.16
C ALA A 342 -32.87 -16.10 -5.67
N GLU A 343 -32.45 -15.77 -6.89
CA GLU A 343 -31.29 -16.39 -7.52
C GLU A 343 -29.97 -15.88 -6.95
N GLY A 344 -29.90 -14.60 -6.56
CA GLY A 344 -28.77 -14.00 -5.86
C GLY A 344 -28.65 -14.52 -4.42
N GLN A 345 -29.76 -14.60 -3.67
CA GLN A 345 -29.79 -15.18 -2.32
C GLN A 345 -29.36 -16.64 -2.31
N LYS A 346 -29.80 -17.43 -3.30
CA LYS A 346 -29.38 -18.82 -3.46
C LYS A 346 -27.87 -18.99 -3.66
N ARG A 347 -27.19 -17.94 -4.14
CA ARG A 347 -25.74 -17.91 -4.40
C ARG A 347 -24.98 -17.07 -3.40
N GLU A 348 -25.63 -16.69 -2.30
CA GLU A 348 -25.01 -15.92 -1.22
C GLU A 348 -24.42 -14.58 -1.71
N LEU A 349 -25.03 -13.99 -2.76
CA LEU A 349 -24.71 -12.64 -3.19
C LEU A 349 -25.29 -11.61 -2.21
N GLU A 350 -24.64 -10.45 -2.12
CA GLU A 350 -25.08 -9.31 -1.29
C GLU A 350 -26.32 -8.62 -1.90
N VAL A 351 -27.45 -9.33 -1.89
CA VAL A 351 -28.75 -8.83 -2.36
C VAL A 351 -29.81 -8.94 -1.28
N GLU A 352 -30.55 -7.85 -1.08
CA GLU A 352 -31.54 -7.74 -0.01
C GLU A 352 -32.95 -7.50 -0.53
N ALA A 353 -33.94 -7.90 0.26
CA ALA A 353 -35.33 -7.62 -0.04
C ALA A 353 -35.57 -6.10 -0.11
N GLY A 354 -36.19 -5.64 -1.20
CA GLY A 354 -36.43 -4.22 -1.46
C GLY A 354 -35.42 -3.58 -2.42
N MET A 355 -34.32 -4.27 -2.77
CA MET A 355 -33.46 -3.82 -3.87
C MET A 355 -34.20 -3.86 -5.21
N SER A 356 -34.04 -2.80 -6.00
CA SER A 356 -34.45 -2.76 -7.40
C SER A 356 -33.56 -3.64 -8.28
N LYS A 357 -34.02 -3.95 -9.49
CA LYS A 357 -33.18 -4.63 -10.50
C LYS A 357 -31.86 -3.88 -10.76
N GLY A 358 -31.92 -2.55 -10.80
CA GLY A 358 -30.76 -1.69 -11.01
C GLY A 358 -29.75 -1.78 -9.87
N GLN A 359 -30.21 -1.97 -8.63
CA GLN A 359 -29.32 -2.16 -7.47
C GLN A 359 -28.68 -3.56 -7.44
N MET A 360 -29.38 -4.59 -7.92
CA MET A 360 -28.84 -5.96 -7.97
C MET A 360 -27.89 -6.19 -9.14
N LEU A 361 -28.06 -5.49 -10.27
CA LEU A 361 -27.26 -5.72 -11.48
C LEU A 361 -25.73 -5.59 -11.26
N PRO A 362 -25.21 -4.55 -10.57
CA PRO A 362 -23.79 -4.43 -10.26
C PRO A 362 -23.26 -5.60 -9.43
N VAL A 363 -24.02 -6.07 -8.44
CA VAL A 363 -23.63 -7.23 -7.60
C VAL A 363 -23.39 -8.47 -8.45
N PHE A 364 -24.27 -8.74 -9.43
CA PHE A 364 -24.08 -9.84 -10.37
C PHE A 364 -22.93 -9.59 -11.36
N PHE A 365 -22.71 -8.34 -11.75
CA PHE A 365 -21.60 -7.99 -12.62
C PHE A 365 -20.25 -8.22 -11.93
N ASP A 366 -20.10 -7.75 -10.69
CA ASP A 366 -18.89 -7.88 -9.87
C ASP A 366 -18.52 -9.36 -9.69
N GLU A 367 -19.49 -10.20 -9.35
CA GLU A 367 -19.27 -11.64 -9.13
C GLU A 367 -18.96 -12.40 -10.44
N TYR A 368 -19.72 -12.15 -11.51
CA TYR A 368 -19.68 -13.02 -12.69
C TYR A 368 -18.86 -12.48 -13.85
N CYS A 369 -18.56 -11.19 -13.91
CA CYS A 369 -18.03 -10.57 -15.12
C CYS A 369 -16.63 -10.02 -14.96
N GLU A 370 -16.35 -9.26 -13.89
CA GLU A 370 -15.12 -8.46 -13.79
C GLU A 370 -13.85 -9.25 -14.08
N ASP A 371 -13.63 -10.36 -13.39
CA ASP A 371 -12.43 -11.19 -13.49
C ASP A 371 -12.14 -11.75 -14.91
N LYS A 372 -13.17 -11.80 -15.77
CA LYS A 372 -13.11 -12.30 -17.15
C LYS A 372 -12.81 -11.22 -18.18
N LEU A 373 -12.86 -9.93 -17.80
CA LEU A 373 -12.58 -8.79 -18.67
C LEU A 373 -11.07 -8.57 -18.83
N ILE A 374 -10.42 -9.41 -19.63
CA ILE A 374 -8.96 -9.39 -19.77
C ILE A 374 -8.46 -8.28 -20.70
N GLN A 375 -8.97 -8.26 -21.93
CA GLN A 375 -8.66 -7.18 -22.89
C GLN A 375 -9.40 -5.91 -22.49
N PRO A 376 -8.90 -4.72 -22.90
CA PRO A 376 -9.60 -3.47 -22.67
C PRO A 376 -11.04 -3.55 -23.16
N THR A 377 -11.97 -3.35 -22.23
CA THR A 377 -13.41 -3.46 -22.47
C THR A 377 -14.11 -2.31 -21.78
N PHE A 378 -14.92 -1.56 -22.53
CA PHE A 378 -15.86 -0.60 -21.99
C PHE A 378 -17.14 -1.31 -21.59
N ILE A 379 -17.44 -1.33 -20.29
CA ILE A 379 -18.74 -1.73 -19.79
C ILE A 379 -19.60 -0.48 -19.72
N THR A 380 -20.77 -0.52 -20.34
CA THR A 380 -21.63 0.64 -20.59
C THR A 380 -23.01 0.46 -19.96
N ASP A 381 -23.80 1.54 -19.94
CA ASP A 381 -25.23 1.50 -19.62
C ASP A 381 -25.51 1.08 -18.18
N TYR A 382 -24.90 1.81 -17.24
CA TYR A 382 -25.06 1.57 -15.81
C TYR A 382 -26.44 2.03 -15.31
N PRO A 383 -27.04 1.32 -14.32
CA PRO A 383 -28.29 1.73 -13.70
C PRO A 383 -28.23 3.13 -13.07
N ILE A 384 -29.37 3.82 -13.07
CA ILE A 384 -29.49 5.17 -12.50
C ILE A 384 -29.23 5.22 -10.99
N GLU A 385 -29.57 4.14 -10.27
CA GLU A 385 -29.47 4.06 -8.81
C GLU A 385 -28.02 4.17 -8.31
N ILE A 386 -27.05 3.80 -9.14
CA ILE A 386 -25.61 3.87 -8.83
C ILE A 386 -24.87 4.94 -9.64
N SER A 387 -25.61 5.79 -10.36
CA SER A 387 -25.04 6.76 -11.32
C SER A 387 -25.61 8.17 -11.09
N PRO A 388 -25.39 8.76 -9.89
CA PRO A 388 -26.05 9.99 -9.44
C PRO A 388 -25.69 11.23 -10.26
N LEU A 389 -24.55 11.21 -10.93
CA LEU A 389 -23.98 12.34 -11.69
C LEU A 389 -24.05 12.12 -13.21
N ALA A 390 -24.49 10.94 -13.66
CA ALA A 390 -24.56 10.58 -15.06
C ALA A 390 -25.94 10.90 -15.66
N LYS A 391 -25.94 11.36 -16.91
CA LYS A 391 -27.16 11.66 -17.65
C LYS A 391 -27.90 10.38 -18.05
N LYS A 392 -29.22 10.33 -17.79
CA LYS A 392 -30.07 9.19 -18.18
C LYS A 392 -30.33 9.15 -19.69
N TYR A 393 -30.70 7.98 -20.21
CA TYR A 393 -31.29 7.88 -21.54
C TYR A 393 -32.71 8.47 -21.54
N SER A 394 -33.10 9.09 -22.65
CA SER A 394 -34.43 9.72 -22.79
C SER A 394 -35.53 8.67 -22.98
N ASP A 395 -35.19 7.57 -23.63
CA ASP A 395 -36.04 6.44 -23.98
C ASP A 395 -35.96 5.29 -22.96
N ASP A 396 -34.90 5.24 -22.15
CA ASP A 396 -34.78 4.35 -20.98
C ASP A 396 -34.27 5.10 -19.74
N PRO A 397 -35.16 5.75 -18.97
CA PRO A 397 -34.76 6.53 -17.79
C PRO A 397 -34.14 5.71 -16.65
N ALA A 398 -34.24 4.37 -16.66
CA ALA A 398 -33.64 3.50 -15.65
C ALA A 398 -32.11 3.31 -15.87
N THR A 399 -31.62 3.72 -17.03
CA THR A 399 -30.24 3.50 -17.48
C THR A 399 -29.55 4.83 -17.76
N THR A 400 -28.23 4.89 -17.54
CA THR A 400 -27.43 6.10 -17.70
C THR A 400 -26.35 5.96 -18.76
N ARG A 401 -25.99 7.09 -19.36
CA ARG A 401 -24.89 7.23 -20.33
C ARG A 401 -23.55 7.24 -19.60
N ARG A 402 -23.22 6.12 -18.98
CA ARG A 402 -22.00 5.88 -18.20
C ARG A 402 -21.27 4.67 -18.73
N PHE A 403 -19.94 4.69 -18.63
CA PHE A 403 -19.12 3.51 -18.80
C PHE A 403 -17.99 3.46 -17.78
N GLU A 404 -17.50 2.25 -17.54
CA GLU A 404 -16.22 2.02 -16.89
C GLU A 404 -15.31 1.22 -17.85
N LEU A 405 -14.02 1.54 -17.79
CA LEU A 405 -12.99 0.84 -18.54
C LEU A 405 -12.43 -0.28 -17.67
N PHE A 406 -12.54 -1.53 -18.12
CA PHE A 406 -11.91 -2.67 -17.48
C PHE A 406 -10.72 -3.19 -18.29
N ILE A 407 -9.61 -3.45 -17.62
CA ILE A 407 -8.44 -4.15 -18.18
C ILE A 407 -7.96 -5.17 -17.14
N CYS A 408 -7.77 -6.43 -17.52
CA CYS A 408 -7.37 -7.51 -16.61
C CYS A 408 -8.26 -7.65 -15.35
N GLY A 409 -9.56 -7.45 -15.51
CA GLY A 409 -10.55 -7.52 -14.44
C GLY A 409 -10.37 -6.49 -13.33
N LYS A 410 -9.83 -5.33 -13.70
CA LYS A 410 -9.75 -4.16 -12.84
C LYS A 410 -10.27 -2.95 -13.59
N GLU A 411 -11.11 -2.18 -12.91
CA GLU A 411 -11.57 -0.87 -13.35
C GLU A 411 -10.36 0.08 -13.44
N MET A 412 -10.20 0.74 -14.57
CA MET A 412 -9.11 1.67 -14.88
C MET A 412 -9.58 3.11 -14.91
N GLY A 413 -10.88 3.32 -15.07
CA GLY A 413 -11.52 4.61 -15.02
C GLY A 413 -13.02 4.53 -15.23
N ASN A 414 -13.70 5.59 -14.82
CA ASN A 414 -15.14 5.76 -14.86
C ASN A 414 -15.46 7.07 -15.60
N ALA A 415 -16.48 7.05 -16.44
CA ALA A 415 -16.81 8.14 -17.33
C ALA A 415 -18.28 8.19 -17.67
N PHE A 416 -18.80 9.38 -17.97
CA PHE A 416 -20.19 9.53 -18.34
C PHE A 416 -20.45 10.77 -19.20
N SER A 417 -21.61 10.78 -19.84
CA SER A 417 -22.21 12.02 -20.32
C SER A 417 -22.78 12.74 -19.11
N GLU A 418 -22.33 13.95 -18.87
CA GLU A 418 -22.55 14.66 -17.62
C GLU A 418 -24.02 15.06 -17.42
N LEU A 419 -24.54 14.84 -16.20
CA LEU A 419 -25.82 15.39 -15.81
C LEU A 419 -25.68 16.91 -15.65
N ASN A 420 -26.35 17.63 -16.54
CA ASN A 420 -26.34 19.10 -16.58
C ASN A 420 -27.72 19.73 -16.34
N ASP A 421 -28.72 18.92 -15.97
CA ASP A 421 -30.04 19.38 -15.54
C ASP A 421 -30.00 19.63 -14.03
N PRO A 422 -30.08 20.90 -13.56
CA PRO A 422 -29.99 21.21 -12.13
C PRO A 422 -31.16 20.63 -11.32
N ILE A 423 -32.34 20.48 -11.93
CA ILE A 423 -33.54 19.97 -11.25
C ILE A 423 -33.37 18.47 -10.98
N ASP A 424 -32.93 17.72 -11.99
CA ASP A 424 -32.61 16.29 -11.85
C ASP A 424 -31.44 16.10 -10.88
N GLN A 425 -30.36 16.86 -11.02
CA GLN A 425 -29.19 16.76 -10.14
C GLN A 425 -29.54 16.99 -8.67
N ARG A 426 -30.34 18.02 -8.38
CA ARG A 426 -30.79 18.30 -7.01
C ARG A 426 -31.64 17.15 -6.46
N ALA A 427 -32.55 16.60 -7.25
CA ALA A 427 -33.36 15.45 -6.82
C ALA A 427 -32.48 14.24 -6.46
N ARG A 428 -31.42 13.97 -7.23
CA ARG A 428 -30.49 12.86 -6.95
C ARG A 428 -29.69 13.10 -5.68
N PHE A 429 -29.22 14.32 -5.45
CA PHE A 429 -28.52 14.67 -4.22
C PHE A 429 -29.41 14.55 -2.98
N VAL A 430 -30.69 14.94 -3.07
CA VAL A 430 -31.66 14.72 -1.98
C VAL A 430 -31.79 13.23 -1.68
N GLU A 431 -32.00 12.40 -2.71
CA GLU A 431 -32.12 10.95 -2.53
C GLU A 431 -30.85 10.33 -1.90
N GLN A 432 -29.66 10.74 -2.34
CA GLN A 432 -28.40 10.28 -1.76
C GLN A 432 -28.22 10.71 -0.30
N ALA A 433 -28.58 11.96 0.01
CA ALA A 433 -28.50 12.48 1.37
C ALA A 433 -29.46 11.72 2.32
N GLU A 434 -30.70 11.48 1.89
CA GLU A 434 -31.69 10.70 2.63
C GLU A 434 -31.20 9.26 2.91
N LYS A 435 -30.65 8.58 1.89
CA LYS A 435 -30.08 7.23 2.05
C LYS A 435 -28.92 7.20 3.05
N LYS A 436 -27.99 8.16 2.99
CA LYS A 436 -26.86 8.25 3.93
C LYS A 436 -27.32 8.54 5.36
N MET A 437 -28.28 9.43 5.55
CA MET A 437 -28.84 9.75 6.87
C MET A 437 -29.56 8.54 7.48
N ALA A 438 -30.19 7.69 6.66
CA ALA A 438 -30.81 6.45 7.14
C ALA A 438 -29.78 5.38 7.58
N GLY A 439 -28.55 5.43 7.07
CA GLY A 439 -27.45 4.49 7.36
C GLY A 439 -26.41 5.00 8.37
N GLU A 440 -26.80 5.90 9.29
CA GLU A 440 -25.91 6.51 10.31
C GLU A 440 -24.75 7.37 9.75
N GLY A 441 -24.88 7.90 8.53
CA GLY A 441 -23.92 8.80 7.91
C GLY A 441 -24.35 10.27 7.92
N GLU A 442 -23.38 11.19 7.84
CA GLU A 442 -23.63 12.60 7.54
C GLU A 442 -23.54 12.84 6.03
N ALA A 443 -24.51 13.56 5.47
CA ALA A 443 -24.52 13.94 4.07
C ALA A 443 -25.07 15.34 3.90
N GLN A 444 -24.34 16.16 3.13
CA GLN A 444 -24.77 17.51 2.79
C GLN A 444 -24.95 17.62 1.28
N ILE A 445 -25.98 18.36 0.88
CA ILE A 445 -26.21 18.71 -0.52
C ILE A 445 -25.29 19.88 -0.84
N ASP A 446 -24.51 19.76 -1.91
CA ASP A 446 -23.72 20.87 -2.44
C ASP A 446 -24.63 21.83 -3.23
N GLU A 447 -25.31 22.72 -2.51
CA GLU A 447 -26.22 23.71 -3.11
C GLU A 447 -25.46 24.74 -3.98
N ASP A 448 -24.17 24.97 -3.73
CA ASP A 448 -23.32 25.81 -4.59
C ASP A 448 -23.11 25.14 -5.95
N PHE A 449 -22.87 23.83 -5.98
CA PHE A 449 -22.77 23.09 -7.24
C PHE A 449 -24.09 23.09 -8.02
N VAL A 450 -25.23 22.88 -7.34
CA VAL A 450 -26.55 22.99 -7.98
C VAL A 450 -26.75 24.38 -8.56
N THR A 451 -26.41 25.43 -7.81
CA THR A 451 -26.46 26.82 -8.27
C THR A 451 -25.59 27.02 -9.51
N ALA A 452 -24.39 26.44 -9.57
CA ALA A 452 -23.53 26.51 -10.76
C ALA A 452 -24.22 25.88 -11.98
N LEU A 453 -24.89 24.72 -11.82
CA LEU A 453 -25.66 24.11 -12.91
C LEU A 453 -26.84 24.97 -13.36
N GLU A 454 -27.47 25.74 -12.46
CA GLU A 454 -28.54 26.68 -12.80
C GLU A 454 -28.07 27.86 -13.64
N TYR A 455 -26.80 28.26 -13.54
CA TYR A 455 -26.17 29.21 -14.49
C TYR A 455 -25.95 28.61 -15.88
N GLY A 456 -26.03 27.27 -16.00
CA GLY A 456 -26.00 26.54 -17.26
C GLY A 456 -24.65 25.87 -17.52
N MET A 457 -24.60 24.54 -17.34
CA MET A 457 -23.49 23.72 -17.82
C MET A 457 -23.81 23.19 -19.24
N PRO A 458 -22.93 23.37 -20.25
CA PRO A 458 -23.13 22.77 -21.58
C PRO A 458 -23.18 21.24 -21.50
N PRO A 459 -23.73 20.55 -22.54
CA PRO A 459 -23.53 19.11 -22.70
C PRO A 459 -22.04 18.80 -22.61
N THR A 460 -21.64 17.87 -21.75
CA THR A 460 -20.24 17.64 -21.40
C THR A 460 -20.00 16.13 -21.28
N GLY A 461 -18.82 15.67 -21.67
CA GLY A 461 -18.30 14.35 -21.33
C GLY A 461 -17.21 14.51 -20.29
N GLY A 462 -17.23 13.67 -19.25
CA GLY A 462 -16.20 13.64 -18.23
C GLY A 462 -15.74 12.23 -17.92
N MET A 463 -14.49 12.12 -17.48
CA MET A 463 -13.86 10.87 -17.13
C MET A 463 -12.80 11.05 -16.06
N GLY A 464 -12.76 10.10 -15.13
CA GLY A 464 -11.66 9.91 -14.20
C GLY A 464 -10.91 8.62 -14.48
N ILE A 465 -9.58 8.65 -14.42
CA ILE A 465 -8.73 7.47 -14.53
C ILE A 465 -7.77 7.36 -13.34
N GLY A 466 -7.57 6.13 -12.87
CA GLY A 466 -6.61 5.83 -11.81
C GLY A 466 -5.19 5.76 -12.38
N ILE A 467 -4.37 6.78 -12.12
CA ILE A 467 -3.00 6.81 -12.66
C ILE A 467 -2.14 5.72 -12.04
N ASP A 468 -2.34 5.40 -10.76
CA ASP A 468 -1.58 4.32 -10.13
C ASP A 468 -1.88 2.96 -10.79
N ARG A 469 -3.15 2.66 -11.08
CA ARG A 469 -3.55 1.43 -11.79
C ARG A 469 -3.02 1.42 -13.24
N MET A 470 -3.04 2.57 -13.92
CA MET A 470 -2.41 2.70 -15.24
C MET A 470 -0.90 2.40 -15.18
N VAL A 471 -0.19 2.94 -14.19
CA VAL A 471 1.25 2.68 -14.01
C VAL A 471 1.47 1.20 -13.73
N MET A 472 0.68 0.58 -12.84
CA MET A 472 0.75 -0.87 -12.58
C MET A 472 0.65 -1.68 -13.87
N LEU A 473 -0.31 -1.35 -14.73
CA LEU A 473 -0.51 -2.00 -16.03
C LEU A 473 0.75 -1.90 -16.89
N PHE A 474 1.26 -0.68 -17.09
CA PHE A 474 2.43 -0.45 -17.96
C PHE A 474 3.73 -0.97 -17.36
N THR A 475 3.88 -1.06 -16.04
CA THR A 475 5.11 -1.56 -15.37
C THR A 475 5.00 -3.03 -14.96
N ASN A 476 3.95 -3.74 -15.38
CA ASN A 476 3.70 -5.13 -15.02
C ASN A 476 3.76 -5.37 -13.50
N SER A 477 3.24 -4.43 -12.72
CA SER A 477 3.28 -4.47 -11.26
C SER A 477 1.97 -5.01 -10.70
N TYR A 478 2.04 -6.04 -9.85
CA TYR A 478 0.86 -6.67 -9.26
C TYR A 478 0.19 -5.76 -8.22
N SER A 479 0.98 -5.04 -7.41
CA SER A 479 0.46 -4.21 -6.33
C SER A 479 0.68 -2.72 -6.59
N ILE A 480 -0.29 -1.90 -6.18
CA ILE A 480 -0.19 -0.44 -6.12
C ILE A 480 1.03 0.01 -5.28
N ARG A 481 1.41 -0.79 -4.29
CA ARG A 481 2.58 -0.53 -3.43
C ARG A 481 3.90 -0.60 -4.20
N ASP A 482 3.94 -1.28 -5.34
CA ASP A 482 5.13 -1.32 -6.20
C ASP A 482 5.30 -0.05 -7.03
N VAL A 483 4.22 0.72 -7.23
CA VAL A 483 4.21 1.95 -8.05
C VAL A 483 4.05 3.22 -7.22
N LEU A 484 4.00 3.09 -5.90
CA LEU A 484 4.06 4.19 -4.93
C LEU A 484 5.41 4.18 -4.22
N LEU A 485 6.10 5.34 -4.20
CA LEU A 485 7.40 5.45 -3.54
C LEU A 485 7.27 5.11 -2.05
N PHE A 486 6.25 5.67 -1.40
CA PHE A 486 5.98 5.50 0.02
C PHE A 486 4.50 5.14 0.21
N PRO A 487 4.11 3.87 0.00
CA PRO A 487 2.73 3.46 0.23
C PRO A 487 2.39 3.54 1.72
N THR A 488 1.10 3.68 2.04
CA THR A 488 0.66 3.65 3.43
C THR A 488 0.87 2.26 4.01
N MET A 489 1.47 2.19 5.21
CA MET A 489 1.80 0.93 5.88
C MET A 489 1.16 0.88 7.25
N LYS A 490 0.75 -0.32 7.69
CA LYS A 490 0.35 -0.54 9.09
C LYS A 490 1.51 -0.15 10.01
N THR A 491 1.21 0.50 11.14
CA THR A 491 2.22 0.86 12.14
C THR A 491 2.85 -0.39 12.74
N LEU A 492 4.17 -0.40 12.96
CA LEU A 492 4.88 -1.58 13.49
C LEU A 492 4.54 -1.90 14.95
N ASN A 493 4.09 -0.91 15.73
CA ASN A 493 3.88 -1.02 17.18
C ASN A 493 2.47 -0.60 17.64
N GLY A 494 1.47 -0.56 16.74
CA GLY A 494 0.10 -0.16 17.10
C GLY A 494 0.03 1.22 17.77
N VAL A 495 0.32 2.28 17.04
CA VAL A 495 0.25 3.64 17.59
C VAL A 495 -1.20 4.11 17.58
N ASN A 496 -1.99 3.67 18.56
CA ASN A 496 -3.18 4.39 19.00
C ASN A 496 -2.73 5.52 19.95
N VAL A 497 -2.03 6.51 19.41
CA VAL A 497 -1.83 7.77 20.12
C VAL A 497 -3.10 8.58 19.90
N LYS A 498 -4.04 8.46 20.83
CA LYS A 498 -4.89 9.61 21.12
C LYS A 498 -3.94 10.73 21.53
N ASN A 499 -4.01 11.87 20.84
CA ASN A 499 -3.30 13.07 21.23
C ASN A 499 -3.81 13.51 22.61
N ASP A 500 -3.22 12.98 23.67
CA ASP A 500 -3.21 13.60 24.99
C ASP A 500 -1.77 14.05 25.28
N GLU A 501 -1.62 15.35 25.49
CA GLU A 501 -0.38 16.00 25.89
C GLU A 501 0.16 15.39 27.19
N SER A 502 1.36 14.80 27.18
CA SER A 502 2.40 15.02 28.21
C SER A 502 3.61 14.07 28.07
N SER A 503 4.77 14.67 28.34
CA SER A 503 6.14 14.16 28.28
C SER A 503 6.50 12.98 29.19
N LYS A 504 7.40 12.07 28.75
CA LYS A 504 8.82 11.95 29.21
C LYS A 504 9.50 10.64 28.74
N ALA A 505 10.82 10.73 28.56
CA ALA A 505 11.74 9.70 28.09
C ALA A 505 12.38 8.84 29.20
N ALA A 506 12.94 7.68 28.81
CA ALA A 506 14.14 6.96 29.31
C ALA A 506 13.89 5.43 29.31
N GLU A 507 14.55 4.64 28.47
CA GLU A 507 15.87 3.96 28.59
C GLU A 507 15.76 2.47 28.94
N ALA A 508 16.67 1.69 28.36
CA ALA A 508 16.66 0.25 28.23
C ALA A 508 17.31 -0.50 29.40
N VAL A 509 16.87 -1.74 29.68
CA VAL A 509 17.73 -2.83 30.18
C VAL A 509 17.29 -4.16 29.55
N ASN A 510 18.31 -4.94 29.20
CA ASN A 510 18.30 -6.21 28.49
C ASN A 510 18.58 -7.35 29.49
N VAL A 511 17.84 -8.46 29.48
CA VAL A 511 18.32 -9.76 30.01
C VAL A 511 17.80 -10.90 29.13
N LYS A 512 18.75 -11.71 28.65
CA LYS A 512 18.60 -12.89 27.79
C LYS A 512 17.98 -14.09 28.53
N ALA A 513 17.18 -14.88 27.81
CA ALA A 513 17.22 -16.34 27.83
C ALA A 513 17.12 -16.81 26.37
N GLU A 514 18.03 -17.68 25.92
CA GLU A 514 17.96 -18.26 24.57
C GLU A 514 16.73 -19.18 24.47
N PRO A 515 15.81 -18.98 23.51
CA PRO A 515 14.75 -19.95 23.28
C PRO A 515 15.31 -21.15 22.52
N GLU A 516 14.89 -22.34 22.96
CA GLU A 516 15.03 -23.59 22.23
C GLU A 516 14.62 -23.39 20.77
N LYS A 517 15.37 -23.99 19.83
CA LYS A 517 14.92 -24.04 18.43
C LYS A 517 13.73 -24.99 18.33
N ILE A 518 12.54 -24.42 18.33
CA ILE A 518 11.29 -25.16 18.10
C ILE A 518 11.12 -25.32 16.59
N ASP A 519 11.04 -26.57 16.12
CA ASP A 519 10.78 -26.93 14.73
C ASP A 519 9.28 -27.16 14.50
N PHE A 520 8.64 -26.29 13.72
CA PHE A 520 7.20 -26.35 13.43
C PHE A 520 6.87 -27.08 12.11
N SER A 521 7.85 -27.72 11.46
CA SER A 521 7.67 -28.34 10.14
C SER A 521 6.65 -29.49 10.09
N LYS A 522 6.24 -30.01 11.25
CA LYS A 522 5.31 -31.14 11.40
C LYS A 522 3.95 -30.75 12.00
N VAL A 523 3.70 -29.46 12.18
CA VAL A 523 2.41 -28.96 12.66
C VAL A 523 1.40 -28.96 11.53
N GLU A 524 0.24 -29.55 11.76
CA GLU A 524 -0.89 -29.48 10.84
C GLU A 524 -1.65 -28.16 11.06
N ILE A 525 -1.81 -27.36 10.00
CA ILE A 525 -2.56 -26.09 10.06
C ILE A 525 -4.04 -26.40 9.84
N GLU A 526 -4.86 -26.12 10.86
CA GLU A 526 -6.32 -26.23 10.73
C GLU A 526 -6.85 -25.19 9.72
N PRO A 527 -7.94 -25.51 8.97
CA PRO A 527 -8.60 -24.54 8.12
C PRO A 527 -8.97 -23.27 8.90
N LEU A 528 -8.75 -22.11 8.28
CA LEU A 528 -9.19 -20.84 8.86
C LEU A 528 -10.70 -20.88 9.10
N PHE A 529 -11.13 -20.43 10.29
CA PHE A 529 -12.54 -20.39 10.67
C PHE A 529 -13.38 -19.66 9.60
N GLN A 530 -14.52 -20.26 9.23
CA GLN A 530 -15.46 -19.67 8.26
C GLN A 530 -16.33 -18.57 8.89
N ASP A 531 -16.53 -18.63 10.20
CA ASP A 531 -17.31 -17.65 10.94
C ASP A 531 -16.40 -16.54 11.50
N PHE A 532 -16.69 -15.29 11.12
CA PHE A 532 -16.01 -14.12 11.68
C PHE A 532 -16.67 -13.70 13.00
N VAL A 533 -15.87 -13.45 14.03
CA VAL A 533 -16.33 -12.74 15.23
C VAL A 533 -16.37 -11.26 14.91
N ASP A 534 -17.51 -10.61 15.08
CA ASP A 534 -17.63 -9.17 14.86
C ASP A 534 -16.83 -8.38 15.92
N PHE A 535 -16.41 -7.16 15.54
CA PHE A 535 -15.58 -6.32 16.39
C PHE A 535 -16.25 -5.98 17.72
N GLU A 536 -17.58 -5.83 17.75
CA GLU A 536 -18.31 -5.47 18.95
C GLU A 536 -18.32 -6.63 19.95
N THR A 537 -18.54 -7.86 19.49
CA THR A 537 -18.49 -9.08 20.30
C THR A 537 -17.08 -9.34 20.83
N PHE A 538 -16.05 -9.18 19.99
CA PHE A 538 -14.66 -9.34 20.44
C PHE A 538 -14.26 -8.25 21.46
N SER A 539 -14.55 -6.98 21.17
CA SER A 539 -14.19 -5.85 22.04
C SER A 539 -14.92 -5.84 23.39
N LYS A 540 -16.08 -6.51 23.48
CA LYS A 540 -16.79 -6.74 24.75
C LYS A 540 -16.15 -7.83 25.62
N SER A 541 -15.29 -8.68 25.08
CA SER A 541 -14.61 -9.72 25.87
C SER A 541 -13.45 -9.11 26.66
N ASP A 542 -13.43 -9.30 27.98
CA ASP A 542 -12.40 -8.70 28.84
C ASP A 542 -11.27 -9.70 29.09
N PHE A 543 -10.22 -9.59 28.28
CA PHE A 543 -9.01 -10.41 28.40
C PHE A 543 -8.03 -9.78 29.40
N ARG A 544 -7.60 -10.57 30.40
CA ARG A 544 -6.67 -10.13 31.45
C ARG A 544 -5.51 -11.10 31.62
N ALA A 545 -4.36 -10.55 31.96
CA ALA A 545 -3.32 -11.32 32.62
C ALA A 545 -3.79 -11.66 34.04
N VAL A 546 -3.76 -12.95 34.40
CA VAL A 546 -4.23 -13.46 35.68
C VAL A 546 -3.13 -14.29 36.33
N LYS A 547 -2.89 -14.09 37.62
CA LYS A 547 -1.87 -14.84 38.36
C LYS A 547 -2.49 -16.04 39.05
N VAL A 548 -1.91 -17.22 38.84
CA VAL A 548 -2.38 -18.45 39.48
C VAL A 548 -1.94 -18.46 40.95
N LEU A 549 -2.91 -18.31 41.86
CA LEU A 549 -2.65 -18.37 43.30
C LEU A 549 -2.66 -19.81 43.80
N GLU A 550 -3.66 -20.59 43.38
CA GLU A 550 -3.84 -21.99 43.76
C GLU A 550 -4.34 -22.77 42.52
N CYS A 551 -3.86 -24.00 42.35
CA CYS A 551 -4.32 -24.93 41.32
C CYS A 551 -4.48 -26.32 41.95
N GLU A 552 -5.63 -26.97 41.76
CA GLU A 552 -5.89 -28.30 42.30
C GLU A 552 -6.70 -29.16 41.31
N ALA A 553 -6.47 -30.47 41.32
CA ALA A 553 -7.28 -31.41 40.54
C ALA A 553 -8.70 -31.51 41.12
N VAL A 554 -9.71 -31.45 40.25
CA VAL A 554 -11.12 -31.53 40.69
C VAL A 554 -11.47 -32.97 41.08
N PRO A 555 -11.93 -33.22 42.33
CA PRO A 555 -12.30 -34.56 42.77
C PRO A 555 -13.37 -35.17 41.85
N LYS A 556 -13.14 -36.43 41.42
CA LYS A 556 -14.00 -37.19 40.48
C LYS A 556 -13.95 -36.74 39.02
N SER A 557 -13.07 -35.80 38.63
CA SER A 557 -12.77 -35.50 37.23
C SER A 557 -11.35 -35.92 36.89
N LYS A 558 -11.17 -36.59 35.74
CA LYS A 558 -9.84 -36.88 35.18
C LYS A 558 -9.30 -35.77 34.29
N LYS A 559 -10.12 -34.77 33.94
CA LYS A 559 -9.80 -33.75 32.92
C LYS A 559 -9.70 -32.33 33.46
N LEU A 560 -10.27 -32.05 34.64
CA LEU A 560 -10.43 -30.68 35.13
C LEU A 560 -9.43 -30.33 36.22
N LEU A 561 -8.78 -29.19 36.03
CA LEU A 561 -8.08 -28.44 37.06
C LEU A 561 -8.94 -27.26 37.50
N LYS A 562 -8.92 -26.95 38.78
CA LYS A 562 -9.55 -25.77 39.38
C LYS A 562 -8.47 -24.76 39.74
N PHE A 563 -8.63 -23.56 39.24
CA PHE A 563 -7.75 -22.43 39.46
C PHE A 563 -8.41 -21.43 40.40
N VAL A 564 -7.63 -20.93 41.35
CA VAL A 564 -7.90 -19.69 42.07
C VAL A 564 -6.92 -18.65 41.57
N LEU A 565 -7.45 -17.57 41.01
CA LEU A 565 -6.70 -16.58 40.24
C LEU A 565 -6.82 -15.20 40.87
N ASP A 566 -5.73 -14.45 40.80
CA ASP A 566 -5.70 -13.00 40.97
C ASP A 566 -5.82 -12.35 39.60
N ASP A 567 -6.91 -11.62 39.37
CA ASP A 567 -7.17 -10.89 38.13
C ASP A 567 -7.00 -9.38 38.30
N GLY A 568 -6.27 -8.95 39.33
CA GLY A 568 -6.05 -7.55 39.70
C GLY A 568 -7.26 -6.88 40.36
N THR A 569 -8.36 -7.61 40.55
CA THR A 569 -9.41 -7.23 41.50
C THR A 569 -9.06 -7.79 42.87
N ASP A 570 -9.44 -7.12 43.96
CA ASP A 570 -9.20 -7.63 45.32
C ASP A 570 -10.02 -8.93 45.63
N GLU A 571 -10.74 -9.47 44.64
CA GLU A 571 -11.52 -10.70 44.73
C GLU A 571 -10.80 -11.88 44.06
N LYS A 572 -10.88 -13.06 44.69
CA LYS A 572 -10.33 -14.29 44.12
C LYS A 572 -11.27 -14.87 43.08
N ARG A 573 -10.81 -14.99 41.83
CA ARG A 573 -11.60 -15.60 40.74
C ARG A 573 -11.37 -17.10 40.67
N THR A 574 -12.45 -17.88 40.52
CA THR A 574 -12.38 -19.33 40.30
C THR A 574 -12.66 -19.67 38.83
N ILE A 575 -11.77 -20.43 38.18
CA ILE A 575 -11.95 -20.95 36.82
C ILE A 575 -11.67 -22.46 36.81
N LEU A 576 -12.50 -23.23 36.12
CA LEU A 576 -12.23 -24.64 35.84
C LEU A 576 -11.74 -24.78 34.40
N SER A 577 -10.62 -25.47 34.19
CA SER A 577 -10.06 -25.68 32.85
C SER A 577 -9.79 -27.17 32.59
N GLY A 578 -10.05 -27.60 31.35
CA GLY A 578 -9.96 -28.99 30.89
C GLY A 578 -8.54 -29.47 30.56
N ILE A 579 -7.53 -28.96 31.25
CA ILE A 579 -6.11 -29.12 30.85
C ILE A 579 -5.32 -30.09 31.74
N HIS A 580 -6.00 -30.86 32.59
CA HIS A 580 -5.34 -31.78 33.55
C HIS A 580 -4.53 -32.88 32.86
N GLU A 581 -4.85 -33.24 31.61
CA GLU A 581 -4.09 -34.23 30.84
C GLU A 581 -2.74 -33.68 30.34
N TYR A 582 -2.50 -32.36 30.45
CA TYR A 582 -1.31 -31.68 29.91
C TYR A 582 -0.42 -31.01 30.96
N TYR A 583 -0.94 -30.74 32.15
CA TYR A 583 -0.22 -30.01 33.20
C TYR A 583 -0.52 -30.59 34.58
N GLU A 584 0.51 -30.68 35.42
CA GLU A 584 0.34 -30.96 36.84
C GLU A 584 0.07 -29.65 37.61
N PRO A 585 -0.77 -29.65 38.66
CA PRO A 585 -1.15 -28.43 39.37
C PRO A 585 0.04 -27.60 39.88
N GLU A 586 1.10 -28.25 40.33
CA GLU A 586 2.29 -27.60 40.89
C GLU A 586 3.08 -26.80 39.85
N GLU A 587 2.97 -27.14 38.56
CA GLU A 587 3.65 -26.45 37.47
C GLU A 587 3.02 -25.08 37.14
N LEU A 588 1.75 -24.92 37.52
CA LEU A 588 0.92 -23.77 37.18
C LEU A 588 0.85 -22.73 38.29
N VAL A 589 1.05 -23.13 39.56
CA VAL A 589 1.00 -22.21 40.70
C VAL A 589 2.11 -21.15 40.57
N GLY A 590 1.71 -19.88 40.69
CA GLY A 590 2.60 -18.72 40.58
C GLY A 590 2.81 -18.20 39.16
N ARG A 591 2.38 -18.93 38.13
CA ARG A 591 2.45 -18.50 36.73
C ARG A 591 1.45 -17.40 36.42
N THR A 592 1.80 -16.57 35.45
CA THR A 592 0.90 -15.57 34.88
C THR A 592 0.31 -16.10 33.58
N CYS A 593 -1.02 -16.19 33.51
CA CYS A 593 -1.77 -16.75 32.38
C CYS A 593 -2.70 -15.69 31.76
N ILE A 594 -3.28 -16.00 30.60
CA ILE A 594 -4.33 -15.18 29.99
C ILE A 594 -5.72 -15.79 30.24
N ALA A 595 -6.68 -14.96 30.67
CA ALA A 595 -8.07 -15.38 30.82
C ALA A 595 -9.06 -14.33 30.30
N ILE A 596 -10.24 -14.79 29.88
CA ILE A 596 -11.43 -13.95 29.76
C ILE A 596 -12.11 -13.90 31.12
N THR A 597 -12.24 -12.72 31.70
CA THR A 597 -12.69 -12.54 33.10
C THR A 597 -14.13 -12.07 33.22
N ASN A 598 -14.78 -11.67 32.13
CA ASN A 598 -16.16 -11.16 32.14
C ASN A 598 -17.20 -12.13 31.56
N LEU A 599 -16.88 -13.43 31.48
CA LEU A 599 -17.86 -14.46 31.15
C LEU A 599 -18.83 -14.72 32.32
N PRO A 600 -20.12 -14.99 32.05
CA PRO A 600 -21.06 -15.36 33.09
C PRO A 600 -20.65 -16.68 33.76
N PRO A 601 -20.87 -16.83 35.08
CA PRO A 601 -20.54 -18.06 35.79
C PRO A 601 -21.21 -19.29 35.18
N ARG A 602 -20.42 -20.33 34.89
CA ARG A 602 -20.91 -21.61 34.38
C ARG A 602 -20.71 -22.70 35.43
N PRO A 603 -21.78 -23.31 35.97
CA PRO A 603 -21.66 -24.38 36.95
C PRO A 603 -21.07 -25.64 36.28
N MET A 604 -19.95 -26.11 36.80
CA MET A 604 -19.24 -27.30 36.33
C MET A 604 -18.87 -28.16 37.54
N MET A 605 -19.38 -29.40 37.59
CA MET A 605 -19.13 -30.33 38.71
C MET A 605 -19.49 -29.75 40.10
N GLY A 606 -20.44 -28.82 40.17
CA GLY A 606 -20.87 -28.16 41.41
C GLY A 606 -20.01 -26.97 41.83
N ILE A 607 -19.13 -26.47 40.96
CA ILE A 607 -18.31 -25.28 41.16
C ILE A 607 -18.58 -24.30 40.01
N ASP A 608 -18.78 -23.03 40.33
CA ASP A 608 -19.00 -21.99 39.32
C ASP A 608 -17.66 -21.56 38.70
N SER A 609 -17.51 -21.79 37.38
CA SER A 609 -16.38 -21.29 36.60
C SER A 609 -16.69 -19.88 36.11
N CYS A 610 -15.99 -18.88 36.65
CA CYS A 610 -16.24 -17.46 36.42
C CYS A 610 -15.26 -16.86 35.40
N GLY A 611 -15.09 -17.52 34.27
CA GLY A 611 -14.13 -17.13 33.23
C GLY A 611 -13.62 -18.32 32.42
N MET A 612 -12.69 -18.03 31.51
CA MET A 612 -12.04 -19.04 30.68
C MET A 612 -10.56 -18.71 30.52
N LEU A 613 -9.68 -19.67 30.83
CA LEU A 613 -8.25 -19.59 30.52
C LEU A 613 -8.03 -19.85 29.03
N ILE A 614 -7.07 -19.14 28.42
CA ILE A 614 -6.76 -19.25 27.00
C ILE A 614 -5.59 -20.19 26.78
N SER A 615 -5.79 -21.19 25.92
CA SER A 615 -4.77 -22.14 25.49
C SER A 615 -4.71 -22.19 23.97
N ALA A 616 -3.51 -22.42 23.43
CA ALA A 616 -3.31 -22.79 22.04
C ALA A 616 -3.36 -24.32 21.91
N VAL A 617 -4.01 -24.82 20.86
CA VAL A 617 -4.07 -26.25 20.53
C VAL A 617 -3.54 -26.43 19.12
N HIS A 618 -2.73 -27.47 18.91
CA HIS A 618 -2.28 -27.85 17.57
C HIS A 618 -2.09 -29.36 17.47
N ASN A 619 -2.20 -29.90 16.26
CA ASN A 619 -1.87 -31.30 15.97
C ASN A 619 -0.44 -31.40 15.46
N GLU A 620 0.33 -32.30 16.06
CA GLU A 620 1.71 -32.59 15.67
C GLU A 620 1.94 -34.10 15.69
N GLU A 621 2.35 -34.66 14.56
CA GLU A 621 2.58 -36.12 14.40
C GLU A 621 1.37 -37.01 14.79
N GLY A 622 0.15 -36.52 14.57
CA GLY A 622 -1.09 -37.26 14.87
C GLY A 622 -1.50 -37.26 16.35
N ALA A 623 -0.88 -36.41 17.18
CA ALA A 623 -1.30 -36.16 18.56
C ALA A 623 -1.66 -34.68 18.76
N GLU A 624 -2.76 -34.43 19.46
CA GLU A 624 -3.17 -33.09 19.88
C GLU A 624 -2.28 -32.62 21.05
N LYS A 625 -1.63 -31.47 20.88
CA LYS A 625 -0.88 -30.79 21.92
C LYS A 625 -1.63 -29.54 22.34
N LEU A 626 -1.59 -29.24 23.64
CA LEU A 626 -2.19 -28.05 24.22
C LEU A 626 -1.14 -27.28 25.00
N HIS A 627 -1.09 -25.97 24.76
CA HIS A 627 -0.21 -25.03 25.43
C HIS A 627 -1.05 -23.93 26.08
N LEU A 628 -1.09 -23.91 27.42
CA LEU A 628 -1.70 -22.80 28.16
C LEU A 628 -0.88 -21.54 27.89
N LEU A 629 -1.55 -20.43 27.53
CA LEU A 629 -0.86 -19.17 27.26
C LEU A 629 -0.38 -18.54 28.57
N MET A 630 0.84 -18.90 28.95
CA MET A 630 1.59 -18.28 30.03
C MET A 630 2.41 -17.11 29.47
N VAL A 631 2.33 -15.98 30.15
CA VAL A 631 3.06 -14.77 29.79
C VAL A 631 4.16 -14.49 30.82
N ASP A 632 5.01 -13.51 30.49
CA ASP A 632 6.10 -13.11 31.37
C ASP A 632 5.58 -12.69 32.76
N ASP A 633 6.19 -13.21 33.82
CA ASP A 633 5.77 -12.97 35.20
C ASP A 633 5.99 -11.52 35.68
N HIS A 634 6.65 -10.66 34.90
CA HIS A 634 6.72 -9.21 35.14
C HIS A 634 5.42 -8.48 34.76
N ILE A 635 4.50 -9.14 34.05
CA ILE A 635 3.19 -8.56 33.72
C ILE A 635 2.30 -8.62 34.98
N PRO A 636 1.78 -7.50 35.49
CA PRO A 636 0.97 -7.50 36.70
C PRO A 636 -0.40 -8.15 36.46
N ALA A 637 -0.95 -8.80 37.50
CA ALA A 637 -2.31 -9.31 37.50
C ALA A 637 -3.31 -8.17 37.20
N GLY A 638 -4.30 -8.46 36.36
CA GLY A 638 -5.30 -7.50 35.89
C GLY A 638 -4.88 -6.60 34.73
N ALA A 639 -3.64 -6.74 34.22
CA ALA A 639 -3.25 -6.08 32.98
C ALA A 639 -4.20 -6.46 31.83
N LYS A 640 -4.77 -5.45 31.18
CA LYS A 640 -5.71 -5.64 30.07
C LYS A 640 -4.97 -5.98 28.78
N LEU A 641 -5.48 -6.98 28.05
CA LEU A 641 -5.03 -7.32 26.71
C LEU A 641 -5.95 -6.61 25.70
N TYR A 642 -5.35 -5.98 24.70
CA TYR A 642 -6.03 -5.20 23.66
C TYR A 642 -5.96 -5.87 22.29
#